data_AF-A0A8T2HZM2-F1
#
_entry.id   AF-A0A8T2HZM2-F1
#
_cell.length_a   1.000
_cell.length_b   1.000
_cell.length_c   1.000
_cell.angle_alpha   90.00
_cell.angle_beta   90.00
_cell.angle_gamma   90.00
#
_symmetry.space_group_name_H-M   'P 1'
#
loop_
_entity.id
_entity.type
_entity.pdbx_description
1 polymer ?
#
loop_
_entity_poly.entity_id
_entity_poly.type
_entity_poly.pdbx_seq_one_letter_code
_entity_poly.pdbx_strand_id
1 'polypeptide(L)'
;MDNTNPLEAFFEDNAICKACVNRWKVETDNSAGLPPESKRPRSDAAAAAEAPPSSAVCPLCLGLAQNNSTHVFEVDLTPPSLIFNPDKTSNEDNVTKDASSVSQPQPQLQVFKSFPSLSEALQALREVWDFDSYALEVSLPAVFAVRGQAAWWAAQPHLLRAGTAAEGTVPGYLTSRATVRDVREALRHQYACHLGELLGKGPDQESTMRLSFGCRLSSQVENEAQWLAPPPPKMGRKKRLLNKRRGQDGSKNAYVAPLPLLSSPTIVSKLATMSKQEFMDKCPQSAVLLSRPLAISNKRTHSDANDSSTAAVGGLSSNSMISPNVVAVVTISPYRLPQYIGGRYIKLERGLPNSPWFDFNGERKGSSSVQEEIAKIVLPGLDADGYTFMSSGREDIDVRMLGNGRPFALEIKNMRASMPSVETAAALEKSSILANSGVEIRNLRPLDPKSIALLKDGEQEKRKSYAAVCWVPRAMTRDDYEKINALGKECDVELEQWTPLRVLHRRPNLCRRRAVHDMTAESLPELPRGYFLLRLTTAAGTYVKEFVHGDRGRTRPCIKDILECDSAECVYLDVTGSPQTITYDVASLVSEDFYGYWPSTALASIALALFLIAGLTVEFQIFKAKNRNARYMHLVGITGFIEAAGYVAILWLIDNSGKTNIYAPYVISQTFLILSPNLLQAANYATAGKISLLSGMSNEKRILKPRVLTSTFIGLDVFALVIQAAGITIWATSKGSGEPDSEAITLGSWITVAGLAVQLVSFCLFTFLAFWIQR
;
A
#
# COMPACT_ATOMS: atom_id res chain seq x y z
N MET A 1 18.62 70.87 11.98
CA MET A 1 18.09 72.06 11.29
C MET A 1 18.47 71.89 9.82
N ASP A 2 17.97 70.83 9.19
CA ASP A 2 16.59 70.66 8.69
C ASP A 2 16.43 71.36 7.35
N ASN A 3 16.39 70.56 6.29
CA ASN A 3 15.27 70.52 5.35
C ASN A 3 15.56 69.45 4.30
N THR A 4 15.39 68.19 4.69
CA THR A 4 15.18 67.08 3.76
C THR A 4 13.71 67.07 3.35
N ASN A 5 13.50 67.04 2.05
CA ASN A 5 12.21 67.09 1.37
C ASN A 5 11.39 65.81 1.68
N PRO A 6 10.20 65.86 2.31
CA PRO A 6 9.48 64.68 2.82
C PRO A 6 8.82 63.76 1.75
N LEU A 7 9.06 63.99 0.47
CA LEU A 7 8.42 63.28 -0.64
C LEU A 7 9.37 62.41 -1.48
N GLU A 8 10.69 62.51 -1.27
CA GLU A 8 11.68 61.68 -2.00
C GLU A 8 12.11 60.43 -1.22
N ALA A 9 11.91 60.38 0.11
CA ALA A 9 12.36 59.26 0.95
C ALA A 9 11.43 58.03 0.97
N PHE A 10 10.31 58.01 0.23
CA PHE A 10 9.36 56.89 0.24
C PHE A 10 9.32 56.08 -1.07
N PHE A 11 9.96 56.57 -2.14
CA PHE A 11 9.83 55.97 -3.48
C PHE A 11 11.15 55.48 -4.10
N GLU A 12 12.28 55.54 -3.39
CA GLU A 12 13.58 55.11 -3.95
C GLU A 12 13.97 53.65 -3.65
N ASP A 13 13.35 52.96 -2.68
CA ASP A 13 13.88 51.66 -2.22
C ASP A 13 13.25 50.39 -2.85
N ASN A 14 12.57 50.47 -4.00
CA ASN A 14 12.07 49.24 -4.63
C ASN A 14 12.17 49.21 -6.17
N ALA A 15 13.42 49.27 -6.65
CA ALA A 15 13.79 49.15 -8.07
C ALA A 15 13.32 47.84 -8.74
N ILE A 16 12.97 46.80 -7.97
CA ILE A 16 12.56 45.49 -8.48
C ILE A 16 11.08 45.47 -8.94
N CYS A 17 10.24 46.38 -8.42
CA CYS A 17 8.82 46.47 -8.78
C CYS A 17 8.61 46.94 -10.22
N LYS A 18 9.49 47.81 -10.74
CA LYS A 18 9.49 48.20 -12.17
C LYS A 18 9.83 47.03 -13.11
N ALA A 19 10.70 46.11 -12.69
CA ALA A 19 11.09 44.96 -13.50
C ALA A 19 9.96 43.93 -13.63
N CYS A 20 9.19 43.69 -12.56
CA CYS A 20 8.03 42.77 -12.59
C CYS A 20 6.85 43.34 -13.41
N VAL A 21 6.58 44.65 -13.30
CA VAL A 21 5.55 45.32 -14.13
C VAL A 21 5.94 45.32 -15.61
N ASN A 22 7.23 45.47 -15.93
CA ASN A 22 7.72 45.39 -17.31
C ASN A 22 7.76 43.96 -17.87
N ARG A 23 7.94 42.93 -17.02
CA ARG A 23 7.86 41.51 -17.42
C ARG A 23 6.42 41.11 -17.76
N TRP A 24 5.45 41.69 -17.06
CA TRP A 24 4.02 41.45 -17.30
C TRP A 24 3.52 42.02 -18.63
N LYS A 25 4.07 43.17 -19.09
CA LYS A 25 3.79 43.71 -20.44
C LYS A 25 4.16 42.72 -21.57
N VAL A 26 5.08 41.79 -21.32
CA VAL A 26 5.53 40.81 -22.33
C VAL A 26 4.68 39.53 -22.31
N GLU A 27 4.05 39.17 -21.18
CA GLU A 27 3.25 37.94 -21.06
C GLU A 27 1.77 38.14 -21.41
N THR A 28 1.23 39.35 -21.26
CA THR A 28 -0.16 39.67 -21.66
C THR A 28 -0.35 39.71 -23.18
N ASP A 29 0.72 39.90 -23.96
CA ASP A 29 0.67 39.96 -25.44
C ASP A 29 0.67 38.56 -26.11
N ASN A 30 0.86 37.47 -25.37
CA ASN A 30 0.95 36.10 -25.94
C ASN A 30 -0.33 35.26 -25.80
N SER A 31 -1.50 35.87 -25.56
CA SER A 31 -2.79 35.16 -25.47
C SER A 31 -3.81 35.53 -26.54
N ALA A 32 -3.36 35.98 -27.72
CA ALA A 32 -4.21 36.14 -28.90
C ALA A 32 -3.49 35.62 -30.16
N GLY A 33 -4.13 34.72 -30.89
CA GLY A 33 -3.62 34.20 -32.15
C GLY A 33 -3.44 35.30 -33.20
N LEU A 34 -2.32 35.25 -33.91
CA LEU A 34 -1.98 36.06 -35.07
C LEU A 34 -2.91 35.80 -36.26
N PRO A 35 -3.21 36.85 -37.06
CA PRO A 35 -2.93 36.81 -38.50
C PRO A 35 -2.10 38.05 -38.93
N PRO A 36 -1.55 38.08 -40.17
CA PRO A 36 -0.26 38.69 -40.44
C PRO A 36 -0.26 40.20 -40.67
N GLU A 37 0.92 40.76 -40.43
CA GLU A 37 1.34 42.14 -40.60
C GLU A 37 0.95 42.77 -41.95
N SER A 38 0.49 44.03 -41.91
CA SER A 38 1.07 45.04 -42.78
C SER A 38 0.86 46.47 -42.25
N LYS A 39 1.96 47.24 -42.35
CA LYS A 39 2.09 48.72 -42.27
C LYS A 39 2.18 49.37 -40.88
N ARG A 40 3.41 49.77 -40.54
CA ARG A 40 3.69 50.95 -39.68
C ARG A 40 3.00 52.20 -40.29
N PRO A 41 2.53 53.15 -39.46
CA PRO A 41 3.36 54.34 -39.25
C PRO A 41 3.30 54.99 -37.85
N ARG A 42 4.44 55.63 -37.54
CA ARG A 42 4.68 56.93 -36.85
C ARG A 42 4.21 57.21 -35.41
N SER A 43 5.24 57.45 -34.60
CA SER A 43 5.47 58.54 -33.63
C SER A 43 4.31 59.45 -33.20
N ASP A 44 4.38 59.74 -31.89
CA ASP A 44 3.84 60.90 -31.16
C ASP A 44 2.58 60.64 -30.32
N ALA A 45 2.82 60.57 -29.00
CA ALA A 45 1.98 60.97 -27.87
C ALA A 45 2.18 59.99 -26.70
N ALA A 46 3.10 60.34 -25.79
CA ALA A 46 3.18 59.76 -24.47
C ALA A 46 1.94 60.20 -23.66
N ALA A 47 0.85 59.44 -23.77
CA ALA A 47 -0.22 59.49 -22.79
C ALA A 47 0.22 58.65 -21.59
N ALA A 48 0.59 59.34 -20.50
CA ALA A 48 0.72 58.72 -19.19
C ALA A 48 -0.63 58.08 -18.84
N ALA A 49 -0.71 56.76 -18.93
CA ALA A 49 -1.86 56.00 -18.44
C ALA A 49 -1.85 56.10 -16.91
N GLU A 50 -2.56 57.09 -16.38
CA GLU A 50 -2.93 57.15 -14.97
C GLU A 50 -3.57 55.82 -14.56
N ALA A 51 -3.11 55.26 -13.45
CA ALA A 51 -3.74 54.11 -12.83
C ALA A 51 -5.19 54.46 -12.48
N PRO A 52 -6.20 53.62 -12.83
CA PRO A 52 -7.57 53.92 -12.50
C PRO A 52 -7.78 53.93 -10.98
N PRO A 53 -8.65 54.80 -10.45
CA PRO A 53 -8.81 55.02 -9.01
C PRO A 53 -9.35 53.76 -8.30
N SER A 54 -8.85 53.51 -7.09
CA SER A 54 -9.10 52.41 -6.14
C SER A 54 -10.55 52.22 -5.65
N SER A 55 -11.55 52.53 -6.48
CA SER A 55 -12.90 52.92 -6.06
C SER A 55 -13.93 51.79 -5.83
N ALA A 56 -13.54 50.51 -5.79
CA ALA A 56 -14.51 49.41 -5.69
C ALA A 56 -14.16 48.27 -4.71
N VAL A 57 -13.26 48.50 -3.75
CA VAL A 57 -12.86 47.48 -2.75
C VAL A 57 -13.52 47.80 -1.40
N CYS A 58 -14.21 46.83 -0.79
CA CYS A 58 -14.84 46.98 0.52
C CYS A 58 -13.78 47.36 1.60
N PRO A 59 -14.08 48.25 2.56
CA PRO A 59 -13.14 48.68 3.61
C PRO A 59 -12.49 47.55 4.41
N LEU A 60 -13.17 46.41 4.59
CA LEU A 60 -12.58 45.23 5.23
C LEU A 60 -11.46 44.61 4.38
N CYS A 61 -11.67 44.53 3.06
CA CYS A 61 -10.68 44.04 2.11
C CYS A 61 -9.49 45.01 2.00
N LEU A 62 -9.77 46.33 2.08
CA LEU A 62 -8.76 47.38 2.09
C LEU A 62 -7.97 47.41 3.41
N GLY A 63 -8.63 47.17 4.55
CA GLY A 63 -8.01 47.13 5.87
C GLY A 63 -7.09 45.92 6.07
N LEU A 64 -7.48 44.75 5.55
CA LEU A 64 -6.59 43.58 5.49
C LEU A 64 -5.40 43.80 4.57
N ALA A 65 -5.58 44.57 3.48
CA ALA A 65 -4.47 44.99 2.65
C ALA A 65 -3.55 45.99 3.39
N GLN A 66 -4.05 46.86 4.26
CA GLN A 66 -3.26 47.97 4.81
C GLN A 66 -2.36 47.65 6.04
N ASN A 67 -2.17 46.37 6.41
CA ASN A 67 -1.22 45.94 7.45
C ASN A 67 -1.33 46.75 8.78
N ASN A 68 -2.55 46.99 9.26
CA ASN A 68 -2.77 47.72 10.51
C ASN A 68 -2.54 46.83 11.75
N SER A 69 -2.11 47.44 12.85
CA SER A 69 -1.61 46.87 14.12
C SER A 69 -2.61 46.04 14.98
N THR A 70 -3.61 45.40 14.38
CA THR A 70 -4.69 44.66 15.08
C THR A 70 -4.80 43.18 14.70
N HIS A 71 -3.84 42.66 13.93
CA HIS A 71 -3.84 41.26 13.47
C HIS A 71 -3.11 40.33 14.45
N VAL A 72 -3.70 39.16 14.71
CA VAL A 72 -3.01 38.03 15.35
C VAL A 72 -2.66 37.04 14.24
N PHE A 73 -1.39 36.63 14.18
CA PHE A 73 -0.92 35.66 13.20
C PHE A 73 -0.88 34.28 13.85
N GLU A 74 -1.41 33.28 13.17
CA GLU A 74 -1.32 31.89 13.60
C GLU A 74 -0.67 31.05 12.51
N VAL A 75 0.28 30.21 12.89
CA VAL A 75 0.93 29.29 11.96
C VAL A 75 0.59 27.85 12.34
N ASP A 76 0.20 27.07 11.34
CA ASP A 76 0.10 25.61 11.49
C ASP A 76 1.50 25.02 11.50
N LEU A 77 1.94 24.58 12.67
CA LEU A 77 3.22 23.90 12.89
C LEU A 77 2.99 22.46 13.38
N THR A 78 1.87 21.85 12.96
CA THR A 78 1.50 20.49 13.38
C THR A 78 2.67 19.54 13.12
N PRO A 79 3.12 18.76 14.11
CA PRO A 79 4.23 17.83 13.95
C PRO A 79 3.88 16.69 12.99
N PRO A 80 4.88 15.98 12.44
CA PRO A 80 4.64 14.85 11.56
C PRO A 80 3.83 13.79 12.26
N SER A 81 2.90 13.21 11.51
CA SER A 81 2.26 11.98 11.90
C SER A 81 2.68 10.90 10.93
N LEU A 82 3.51 9.96 11.38
CA LEU A 82 3.72 8.74 10.64
C LEU A 82 2.44 7.88 10.79
N ILE A 83 1.37 8.27 10.10
CA ILE A 83 0.15 7.47 10.04
C ILE A 83 0.40 6.38 9.00
N PHE A 84 0.70 5.18 9.50
CA PHE A 84 0.56 3.97 8.72
C PHE A 84 -0.93 3.81 8.36
N ASN A 85 -1.28 4.04 7.09
CA ASN A 85 -2.64 3.83 6.60
C ASN A 85 -2.66 2.59 5.69
N PRO A 86 -2.93 1.39 6.25
CA PRO A 86 -2.93 0.15 5.48
C PRO A 86 -4.10 0.05 4.48
N ASP A 87 -5.10 0.95 4.55
CA ASP A 87 -6.41 0.75 3.90
C ASP A 87 -6.62 1.52 2.59
N LYS A 88 -5.61 2.21 2.06
CA LYS A 88 -5.73 2.88 0.75
C LYS A 88 -4.71 2.36 -0.25
N THR A 89 -4.82 1.07 -0.58
CA THR A 89 -4.36 0.59 -1.89
C THR A 89 -5.57 0.42 -2.81
N SER A 90 -5.41 0.91 -4.03
CA SER A 90 -6.40 0.99 -5.09
C SER A 90 -7.17 -0.32 -5.34
N ASN A 91 -8.45 -0.32 -5.00
CA ASN A 91 -9.54 -0.91 -5.78
C ASN A 91 -10.87 -0.43 -5.17
N GLU A 92 -11.52 0.51 -5.86
CA GLU A 92 -12.96 0.65 -5.75
C GLU A 92 -13.57 -0.64 -6.31
N ASP A 93 -14.03 -1.53 -5.43
CA ASP A 93 -15.29 -2.26 -5.56
C ASP A 93 -15.42 -3.34 -4.46
N ASN A 94 -16.61 -3.38 -3.86
CA ASN A 94 -17.11 -4.32 -2.85
C ASN A 94 -16.79 -4.03 -1.38
N VAL A 95 -17.62 -3.17 -0.79
CA VAL A 95 -17.84 -3.06 0.66
C VAL A 95 -18.79 -4.18 1.12
N THR A 96 -18.25 -5.22 1.77
CA THR A 96 -19.03 -6.03 2.73
C THR A 96 -18.86 -5.46 4.13
N LYS A 97 -20.02 -5.24 4.76
CA LYS A 97 -20.16 -4.81 6.14
C LYS A 97 -19.77 -5.98 7.05
N ASP A 98 -18.83 -5.72 7.95
CA ASP A 98 -18.83 -6.11 9.36
C ASP A 98 -17.37 -6.24 9.84
N ALA A 99 -16.88 -5.17 10.46
CA ALA A 99 -15.72 -5.21 11.35
C ALA A 99 -15.98 -4.20 12.46
N SER A 100 -16.38 -4.74 13.61
CA SER A 100 -16.48 -4.06 14.89
C SER A 100 -15.08 -3.67 15.40
N SER A 101 -14.99 -2.44 15.92
CA SER A 101 -13.93 -1.92 16.79
C SER A 101 -12.48 -2.01 16.29
N VAL A 102 -12.18 -1.33 15.18
CA VAL A 102 -10.88 -0.65 15.05
C VAL A 102 -11.18 0.83 15.18
N SER A 103 -10.61 1.48 16.21
CA SER A 103 -10.74 2.91 16.41
C SER A 103 -10.30 3.62 15.14
N GLN A 104 -11.20 4.35 14.50
CA GLN A 104 -10.80 5.31 13.47
C GLN A 104 -9.70 6.20 14.08
N PRO A 105 -8.57 6.43 13.40
CA PRO A 105 -7.60 7.39 13.88
C PRO A 105 -8.35 8.70 14.07
N GLN A 106 -8.39 9.20 15.31
CA GLN A 106 -8.94 10.52 15.57
C GLN A 106 -8.14 11.50 14.70
N PRO A 107 -8.80 12.43 13.99
CA PRO A 107 -8.08 13.46 13.25
C PRO A 107 -7.18 14.17 14.26
N GLN A 108 -5.87 14.18 14.00
CA GLN A 108 -4.95 14.95 14.82
C GLN A 108 -5.47 16.39 14.87
N LEU A 109 -5.63 16.93 16.08
CA LEU A 109 -5.99 18.33 16.25
C LEU A 109 -4.86 19.16 15.64
N GLN A 110 -5.18 19.96 14.62
CA GLN A 110 -4.24 20.96 14.09
C GLN A 110 -3.78 21.86 15.25
N VAL A 111 -2.47 21.99 15.43
CA VAL A 111 -1.89 22.82 16.48
C VAL A 111 -1.44 24.13 15.86
N PHE A 112 -2.30 25.15 15.97
CA PHE A 112 -1.94 26.51 15.59
C PHE A 112 -1.17 27.19 16.73
N LYS A 113 -0.01 27.76 16.40
CA LYS A 113 0.75 28.61 17.32
C LYS A 113 0.51 30.07 16.96
N SER A 114 0.09 30.87 17.93
CA SER A 114 -0.15 32.31 17.75
C SER A 114 1.15 33.10 17.93
N PHE A 115 1.34 34.11 17.10
CA PHE A 115 2.49 34.99 17.09
C PHE A 115 2.02 36.46 17.07
N PRO A 116 2.73 37.36 17.77
CA PRO A 116 2.39 38.78 17.83
C PRO A 116 2.76 39.54 16.55
N SER A 117 3.64 38.99 15.70
CA SER A 117 4.07 39.61 14.45
C SER A 117 4.21 38.60 13.31
N LEU A 118 4.05 39.08 12.07
CA LEU A 118 4.24 38.29 10.86
C LEU A 118 5.70 37.81 10.73
N SER A 119 6.67 38.63 11.14
CA SER A 119 8.09 38.28 11.08
C SER A 119 8.42 37.06 11.97
N GLU A 120 7.89 37.02 13.20
CA GLU A 120 8.08 35.89 14.11
C GLU A 120 7.39 34.62 13.59
N ALA A 121 6.18 34.76 13.04
CA ALA A 121 5.45 33.65 12.41
C ALA A 121 6.27 33.02 11.26
N LEU A 122 6.87 33.85 10.40
CA LEU A 122 7.68 33.39 9.27
C LEU A 122 9.06 32.85 9.68
N GLN A 123 9.63 33.36 10.77
CA GLN A 123 10.85 32.78 11.35
C GLN A 123 10.59 31.36 11.85
N ALA A 124 9.52 31.14 12.61
CA ALA A 124 9.15 29.81 13.07
C ALA A 124 8.88 28.84 11.91
N LEU A 125 8.34 29.33 10.81
CA LEU A 125 8.13 28.54 9.60
C LEU A 125 9.46 28.06 8.98
N ARG A 126 10.49 28.92 8.94
CA ARG A 126 11.83 28.59 8.39
C ARG A 126 12.60 27.58 9.24
N GLU A 127 12.34 27.51 10.54
CA GLU A 127 12.97 26.54 11.42
C GLU A 127 12.43 25.12 11.21
N VAL A 128 11.20 25.00 10.70
CA VAL A 128 10.52 23.71 10.51
C VAL A 128 10.56 23.24 9.06
N TRP A 129 10.46 24.16 8.09
CA TRP A 129 10.33 23.82 6.67
C TRP A 129 11.56 24.25 5.87
N ASP A 130 12.14 23.30 5.15
CA ASP A 130 13.26 23.54 4.23
C ASP A 130 12.77 23.69 2.79
N PHE A 131 12.85 24.88 2.21
CA PHE A 131 12.38 25.18 0.86
C PHE A 131 13.12 26.38 0.25
N ASP A 132 13.19 26.44 -1.09
CA ASP A 132 13.86 27.52 -1.83
C ASP A 132 12.94 28.59 -2.39
N SER A 133 11.70 28.21 -2.69
CA SER A 133 10.66 29.11 -3.18
C SER A 133 9.31 28.63 -2.67
N TYR A 134 8.27 29.46 -2.77
CA TYR A 134 6.92 29.09 -2.34
C TYR A 134 5.85 29.69 -3.25
N ALA A 135 4.72 29.00 -3.35
CA ALA A 135 3.52 29.55 -3.95
C ALA A 135 2.57 30.02 -2.84
N LEU A 136 2.24 31.31 -2.85
CA LEU A 136 1.26 31.89 -1.92
C LEU A 136 -0.16 31.54 -2.37
N GLU A 137 -0.93 30.82 -1.57
CA GLU A 137 -2.35 30.60 -1.81
C GLU A 137 -3.16 31.47 -0.85
N VAL A 138 -4.31 32.00 -1.28
CA VAL A 138 -5.14 32.86 -0.45
C VAL A 138 -6.55 32.27 -0.36
N SER A 139 -6.94 31.87 0.85
CA SER A 139 -8.23 31.28 1.17
C SER A 139 -9.02 32.21 2.08
N LEU A 140 -10.04 32.87 1.54
CA LEU A 140 -10.86 33.80 2.31
C LEU A 140 -12.24 33.20 2.62
N PRO A 141 -12.86 33.55 3.76
CA PRO A 141 -14.25 33.21 4.04
C PRO A 141 -15.21 33.79 2.99
N ALA A 142 -16.36 33.13 2.76
CA ALA A 142 -17.34 33.59 1.77
C ALA A 142 -17.94 34.97 2.06
N VAL A 143 -17.82 35.50 3.28
CA VAL A 143 -18.27 36.87 3.62
C VAL A 143 -17.58 37.94 2.76
N PHE A 144 -16.34 37.72 2.33
CA PHE A 144 -15.66 38.62 1.41
C PHE A 144 -16.37 38.71 0.06
N ALA A 145 -16.96 37.61 -0.41
CA ALA A 145 -17.79 37.59 -1.62
C ALA A 145 -19.07 38.40 -1.43
N VAL A 146 -19.75 38.22 -0.29
CA VAL A 146 -20.99 38.92 0.06
C VAL A 146 -20.75 40.42 0.15
N ARG A 147 -19.73 40.84 0.90
CA ARG A 147 -19.38 42.25 1.07
C ARG A 147 -18.85 42.89 -0.21
N GLY A 148 -18.07 42.15 -1.01
CA GLY A 148 -17.65 42.59 -2.33
C GLY A 148 -18.84 42.80 -3.29
N GLN A 149 -19.82 41.90 -3.26
CA GLN A 149 -21.06 42.03 -4.04
C GLN A 149 -21.87 43.26 -3.62
N ALA A 150 -22.00 43.51 -2.31
CA ALA A 150 -22.70 44.67 -1.78
C ALA A 150 -22.00 45.98 -2.21
N ALA A 151 -20.66 46.04 -2.08
CA ALA A 151 -19.84 47.17 -2.51
C ALA A 151 -19.99 47.44 -4.02
N TRP A 152 -19.99 46.40 -4.85
CA TRP A 152 -20.24 46.53 -6.29
C TRP A 152 -21.61 47.17 -6.58
N TRP A 153 -22.68 46.66 -5.96
CA TRP A 153 -24.03 47.20 -6.15
C TRP A 153 -24.18 48.65 -5.70
N ALA A 154 -23.40 49.07 -4.69
CA ALA A 154 -23.36 50.44 -4.20
C ALA A 154 -22.51 51.37 -5.07
N ALA A 155 -21.42 50.88 -5.67
CA ALA A 155 -20.55 51.64 -6.55
C ALA A 155 -21.13 51.79 -7.97
N GLN A 156 -21.96 50.86 -8.42
CA GLN A 156 -22.52 50.82 -9.78
C GLN A 156 -23.15 52.16 -10.25
N PRO A 157 -23.98 52.87 -9.45
CA PRO A 157 -24.57 54.15 -9.86
C PRO A 157 -23.54 55.29 -10.00
N HIS A 158 -22.38 55.16 -9.35
CA HIS A 158 -21.30 56.14 -9.44
C HIS A 158 -20.39 55.84 -10.64
N LEU A 159 -20.09 54.57 -10.91
CA LEU A 159 -19.34 54.14 -12.10
C LEU A 159 -20.07 54.50 -13.39
N LEU A 160 -21.39 54.33 -13.41
CA LEU A 160 -22.24 54.76 -14.53
C LEU A 160 -22.21 56.27 -14.74
N ARG A 161 -22.13 57.07 -13.66
CA ARG A 161 -22.03 58.54 -13.72
C ARG A 161 -20.64 59.05 -14.10
N ALA A 162 -19.58 58.36 -13.67
CA ALA A 162 -18.21 58.67 -14.05
C ALA A 162 -17.95 58.35 -15.53
N GLY A 163 -18.50 57.24 -16.04
CA GLY A 163 -18.43 56.87 -17.45
C GLY A 163 -19.17 57.83 -18.39
N THR A 164 -20.16 58.57 -17.90
CA THR A 164 -20.88 59.59 -18.70
C THR A 164 -20.18 60.96 -18.72
N ALA A 165 -19.20 61.20 -17.84
CA ALA A 165 -18.49 62.48 -17.74
C ALA A 165 -17.24 62.57 -18.65
N ALA A 166 -16.72 61.42 -19.10
CA ALA A 166 -15.72 61.36 -20.17
C ALA A 166 -16.46 61.22 -21.51
N GLU A 167 -16.11 62.05 -22.48
CA GLU A 167 -16.75 62.22 -23.79
C GLU A 167 -17.19 60.89 -24.43
N GLY A 168 -18.49 60.81 -24.78
CA GLY A 168 -19.03 59.93 -25.81
C GLY A 168 -18.70 58.43 -25.71
N THR A 169 -19.71 57.63 -25.35
CA THR A 169 -19.69 56.16 -25.21
C THR A 169 -18.83 55.61 -24.08
N VAL A 170 -19.50 55.10 -23.05
CA VAL A 170 -18.89 54.32 -21.96
C VAL A 170 -18.18 53.10 -22.57
N PRO A 171 -16.86 52.95 -22.44
CA PRO A 171 -16.20 51.72 -22.83
C PRO A 171 -16.79 50.56 -22.01
N GLY A 172 -17.30 49.53 -22.69
CA GLY A 172 -17.99 48.40 -22.05
C GLY A 172 -17.19 47.67 -20.96
N TYR A 173 -15.86 47.88 -20.90
CA TYR A 173 -15.03 47.35 -19.83
C TYR A 173 -15.27 48.04 -18.47
N LEU A 174 -15.50 49.37 -18.41
CA LEU A 174 -15.70 50.12 -17.15
C LEU A 174 -17.00 49.79 -16.39
N THR A 175 -17.92 49.09 -17.04
CA THR A 175 -19.20 48.65 -16.46
C THR A 175 -19.25 47.15 -16.20
N SER A 176 -18.19 46.43 -16.58
CA SER A 176 -18.08 44.98 -16.39
C SER A 176 -17.65 44.65 -14.97
N ARG A 177 -18.22 43.59 -14.40
CA ARG A 177 -17.77 43.04 -13.11
C ARG A 177 -16.30 42.58 -13.16
N ALA A 178 -15.75 42.35 -14.35
CA ALA A 178 -14.36 41.99 -14.59
C ALA A 178 -13.34 43.11 -14.30
N THR A 179 -13.76 44.38 -14.19
CA THR A 179 -12.83 45.49 -13.84
C THR A 179 -12.58 45.64 -12.34
N VAL A 180 -13.31 44.92 -11.48
CA VAL A 180 -13.04 44.89 -10.05
C VAL A 180 -12.00 43.81 -9.78
N ARG A 181 -10.82 44.21 -9.30
CA ARG A 181 -9.75 43.25 -8.93
C ARG A 181 -10.29 42.25 -7.91
N ASP A 182 -10.03 40.96 -8.15
CA ASP A 182 -10.31 39.92 -7.17
C ASP A 182 -9.48 40.22 -5.91
N VAL A 183 -10.15 40.32 -4.76
CA VAL A 183 -9.52 40.57 -3.45
C VAL A 183 -8.45 39.52 -3.16
N ARG A 184 -8.64 38.28 -3.63
CA ARG A 184 -7.67 37.20 -3.52
C ARG A 184 -6.38 37.52 -4.27
N GLU A 185 -6.50 37.97 -5.52
CA GLU A 185 -5.34 38.33 -6.34
C GLU A 185 -4.63 39.57 -5.80
N ALA A 186 -5.39 40.57 -5.33
CA ALA A 186 -4.82 41.76 -4.71
C ALA A 186 -4.00 41.43 -3.46
N LEU A 187 -4.54 40.61 -2.55
CA LEU A 187 -3.81 40.15 -1.36
C LEU A 187 -2.62 39.28 -1.75
N ARG A 188 -2.79 38.39 -2.74
CA ARG A 188 -1.69 37.56 -3.24
C ARG A 188 -0.53 38.42 -3.74
N HIS A 189 -0.78 39.42 -4.57
CA HIS A 189 0.26 40.30 -5.08
C HIS A 189 0.92 41.13 -3.97
N GLN A 190 0.13 41.65 -3.05
CA GLN A 190 0.64 42.49 -1.98
C GLN A 190 1.54 41.69 -1.02
N TYR A 191 1.10 40.50 -0.63
CA TYR A 191 1.83 39.70 0.34
C TYR A 191 2.93 38.84 -0.30
N ALA A 192 2.84 38.43 -1.57
CA ALA A 192 3.87 37.57 -2.18
C ALA A 192 5.27 38.19 -2.16
N CYS A 193 5.42 39.48 -2.47
CA CYS A 193 6.76 40.10 -2.43
C CYS A 193 7.21 40.35 -1.00
N HIS A 194 6.33 40.88 -0.15
CA HIS A 194 6.65 41.21 1.24
C HIS A 194 7.02 39.98 2.07
N LEU A 195 6.30 38.87 1.89
CA LEU A 195 6.66 37.58 2.48
C LEU A 195 7.99 37.08 1.94
N GLY A 196 8.29 37.33 0.67
CA GLY A 196 9.55 36.91 0.07
C GLY A 196 10.76 37.63 0.68
N GLU A 197 10.63 38.93 0.96
CA GLU A 197 11.63 39.72 1.69
C GLU A 197 11.84 39.18 3.11
N LEU A 198 10.75 38.94 3.86
CA LEU A 198 10.83 38.45 5.24
C LEU A 198 11.37 37.01 5.35
N LEU A 199 11.00 36.13 4.41
CA LEU A 199 11.49 34.75 4.35
C LEU A 199 12.91 34.66 3.78
N GLY A 200 13.35 35.63 2.98
CA GLY A 200 14.58 35.53 2.19
C GLY A 200 14.46 34.49 1.06
N LYS A 201 13.24 34.20 0.60
CA LYS A 201 12.92 33.18 -0.41
C LYS A 201 11.94 33.77 -1.43
N GLY A 202 12.16 33.57 -2.72
CA GLY A 202 11.34 34.20 -3.76
C GLY A 202 9.96 33.52 -3.94
N PRO A 203 8.88 34.27 -4.23
CA PRO A 203 7.61 33.68 -4.62
C PRO A 203 7.72 33.02 -6.00
N ASP A 204 7.24 31.78 -6.13
CA ASP A 204 7.22 30.99 -7.36
C ASP A 204 5.93 30.17 -7.42
N GLN A 205 5.14 30.33 -8.49
CA GLN A 205 3.86 29.66 -8.68
C GLN A 205 3.97 28.15 -8.87
N GLU A 206 5.09 27.72 -9.44
CA GLU A 206 5.40 26.32 -9.72
C GLU A 206 6.03 25.62 -8.51
N SER A 207 6.30 26.36 -7.43
CA SER A 207 6.85 25.76 -6.21
C SER A 207 5.92 24.68 -5.65
N THR A 208 6.56 23.61 -5.19
CA THR A 208 5.88 22.51 -4.49
C THR A 208 5.51 22.91 -3.06
N MET A 209 6.18 23.91 -2.50
CA MET A 209 5.85 24.50 -1.21
C MET A 209 4.69 25.49 -1.37
N ARG A 210 3.60 25.26 -0.65
CA ARG A 210 2.40 26.09 -0.65
C ARG A 210 2.26 26.77 0.70
N LEU A 211 2.11 28.10 0.68
CA LEU A 211 1.76 28.87 1.87
C LEU A 211 0.31 29.31 1.74
N SER A 212 -0.61 28.62 2.40
CA SER A 212 -2.02 29.01 2.39
C SER A 212 -2.27 30.09 3.44
N PHE A 213 -2.48 31.31 2.97
CA PHE A 213 -2.94 32.44 3.75
C PHE A 213 -4.46 32.41 3.88
N GLY A 214 -4.91 32.10 5.10
CA GLY A 214 -6.29 32.19 5.52
C GLY A 214 -6.55 33.41 6.38
N CYS A 215 -7.82 33.75 6.52
CA CYS A 215 -8.28 34.74 7.49
C CYS A 215 -9.52 34.22 8.19
N ARG A 216 -9.54 34.30 9.51
CA ARG A 216 -10.73 34.07 10.34
C ARG A 216 -11.18 35.40 10.92
N LEU A 217 -12.48 35.66 10.84
CA LEU A 217 -13.10 36.86 11.38
C LEU A 217 -13.95 36.50 12.60
N SER A 218 -14.43 37.52 13.32
CA SER A 218 -15.40 37.27 14.40
C SER A 218 -16.64 36.55 13.87
N SER A 219 -17.19 35.62 14.66
CA SER A 219 -18.31 34.76 14.25
C SER A 219 -19.53 35.56 13.79
N GLN A 220 -19.74 36.77 14.33
CA GLN A 220 -20.80 37.68 13.88
C GLN A 220 -20.66 38.05 12.40
N VAL A 221 -19.43 38.31 11.93
CA VAL A 221 -19.15 38.70 10.54
C VAL A 221 -19.19 37.49 9.62
N GLU A 222 -18.60 36.36 10.01
CA GLU A 222 -18.59 35.17 9.14
C GLU A 222 -20.01 34.64 8.88
N ASN A 223 -20.91 34.73 9.86
CA ASN A 223 -22.32 34.36 9.72
C ASN A 223 -23.08 35.18 8.66
N GLU A 224 -22.55 36.30 8.17
CA GLU A 224 -23.16 37.06 7.08
C GLU A 224 -23.23 36.26 5.76
N ALA A 225 -22.40 35.22 5.61
CA ALA A 225 -22.42 34.32 4.47
C ALA A 225 -23.24 33.04 4.70
N GLN A 226 -23.84 32.86 5.89
CA GLN A 226 -24.53 31.61 6.24
C GLN A 226 -25.72 31.29 5.31
N TRP A 227 -26.40 32.30 4.78
CA TRP A 227 -27.50 32.14 3.83
C TRP A 227 -27.06 31.59 2.46
N LEU A 228 -25.75 31.56 2.19
CA LEU A 228 -25.14 30.93 1.01
C LEU A 228 -24.77 29.46 1.24
N ALA A 229 -24.84 28.96 2.48
CA ALA A 229 -24.48 27.59 2.80
C ALA A 229 -25.37 26.58 2.04
N PRO A 230 -24.82 25.42 1.63
CA PRO A 230 -25.62 24.38 0.98
C PRO A 230 -26.70 23.86 1.93
N PRO A 231 -27.87 23.45 1.41
CA PRO A 231 -28.90 22.81 2.23
C PRO A 231 -28.36 21.51 2.85
N PRO A 232 -28.88 21.08 4.01
CA PRO A 232 -28.44 19.84 4.64
C PRO A 232 -28.56 18.65 3.68
N PRO A 233 -27.58 17.73 3.67
CA PRO A 233 -27.62 16.58 2.78
C PRO A 233 -28.89 15.76 3.05
N LYS A 234 -29.63 15.44 1.99
CA LYS A 234 -30.85 14.61 2.09
C LYS A 234 -30.48 13.25 2.69
N MET A 235 -30.98 12.96 3.88
CA MET A 235 -30.73 11.68 4.56
C MET A 235 -31.33 10.52 3.74
N GLY A 236 -30.49 9.61 3.24
CA GLY A 236 -30.94 8.46 2.46
C GLY A 236 -31.89 7.54 3.24
N ARG A 237 -32.90 6.96 2.55
CA ARG A 237 -33.98 6.14 3.13
C ARG A 237 -33.48 5.02 4.07
N LYS A 238 -32.33 4.40 3.74
CA LYS A 238 -31.65 3.37 4.57
C LYS A 238 -31.14 3.89 5.92
N LYS A 239 -30.55 5.09 5.96
CA LYS A 239 -30.01 5.71 7.18
C LYS A 239 -31.14 6.14 8.12
N ARG A 240 -32.25 6.61 7.54
CA ARG A 240 -33.48 6.98 8.25
C ARG A 240 -34.15 5.78 8.92
N LEU A 241 -34.17 4.62 8.26
CA LEU A 241 -34.66 3.36 8.85
C LEU A 241 -33.73 2.82 9.95
N LEU A 242 -32.42 3.00 9.83
CA LEU A 242 -31.45 2.58 10.85
C LEU A 242 -31.57 3.42 12.14
N ASN A 243 -31.71 4.74 12.02
CA ASN A 243 -31.90 5.61 13.19
C ASN A 243 -33.22 5.33 13.90
N LYS A 244 -34.28 5.01 13.14
CA LYS A 244 -35.57 4.60 13.68
C LYS A 244 -35.51 3.29 14.48
N ARG A 245 -34.60 2.38 14.13
CA ARG A 245 -34.34 1.14 14.89
C ARG A 245 -33.46 1.34 16.11
N ARG A 246 -32.69 2.43 16.19
CA ARG A 246 -31.74 2.72 17.29
C ARG A 246 -32.30 3.66 18.38
N GLY A 247 -33.57 4.06 18.29
CA GLY A 247 -34.22 4.90 19.32
C GLY A 247 -33.63 6.32 19.46
N GLN A 248 -32.82 6.78 18.49
CA GLN A 248 -32.17 8.10 18.51
C GLN A 248 -33.01 9.16 17.77
N ASP A 249 -34.29 9.31 18.10
CA ASP A 249 -35.16 10.36 17.53
C ASP A 249 -35.18 11.66 18.37
N GLY A 250 -34.27 11.82 19.33
CA GLY A 250 -34.40 12.83 20.39
C GLY A 250 -33.40 14.00 20.44
N SER A 251 -32.28 14.00 19.72
CA SER A 251 -31.32 15.12 19.78
C SER A 251 -31.38 15.98 18.53
N LYS A 252 -32.14 17.08 18.61
CA LYS A 252 -32.03 18.22 17.69
C LYS A 252 -30.73 18.99 17.99
N ASN A 253 -29.57 18.38 17.80
CA ASN A 253 -28.39 19.20 17.52
C ASN A 253 -28.63 19.82 16.14
N ALA A 254 -28.95 21.12 16.12
CA ALA A 254 -29.14 21.87 14.90
C ALA A 254 -27.93 21.62 13.99
N TYR A 255 -28.16 20.99 12.83
CA TYR A 255 -27.12 20.85 11.83
C TYR A 255 -26.74 22.25 11.36
N VAL A 256 -25.61 22.76 11.85
CA VAL A 256 -25.01 23.99 11.36
C VAL A 256 -24.16 23.59 10.16
N ALA A 257 -24.62 23.93 8.96
CA ALA A 257 -23.83 23.72 7.76
C ALA A 257 -22.51 24.51 7.89
N PRO A 258 -21.34 23.92 7.57
CA PRO A 258 -20.07 24.62 7.65
C PRO A 258 -20.09 25.86 6.79
N LEU A 259 -19.52 26.95 7.32
CA LEU A 259 -19.42 28.23 6.63
C LEU A 259 -18.62 28.04 5.34
N PRO A 260 -19.14 28.53 4.20
CA PRO A 260 -18.46 28.30 2.95
C PRO A 260 -17.22 29.18 2.77
N LEU A 261 -16.27 28.69 1.95
CA LEU A 261 -15.11 29.46 1.48
C LEU A 261 -15.44 30.26 0.22
N LEU A 262 -14.75 31.39 0.04
CA LEU A 262 -14.82 32.23 -1.16
C LEU A 262 -14.48 31.45 -2.43
N SER A 263 -13.62 30.43 -2.33
CA SER A 263 -13.21 29.57 -3.46
C SER A 263 -14.28 28.60 -3.94
N SER A 264 -15.44 28.49 -3.27
CA SER A 264 -16.53 27.61 -3.69
C SER A 264 -17.12 28.06 -5.04
N PRO A 265 -16.99 27.28 -6.13
CA PRO A 265 -17.51 27.65 -7.45
C PRO A 265 -19.02 27.88 -7.44
N THR A 266 -19.73 27.11 -6.61
CA THR A 266 -21.18 27.21 -6.40
C THR A 266 -21.59 28.58 -5.88
N ILE A 267 -20.82 29.16 -4.97
CA ILE A 267 -21.16 30.44 -4.35
C ILE A 267 -20.81 31.60 -5.25
N VAL A 268 -19.65 31.55 -5.90
CA VAL A 268 -19.27 32.53 -6.90
C VAL A 268 -20.30 32.57 -8.03
N SER A 269 -20.71 31.40 -8.55
CA SER A 269 -21.75 31.28 -9.57
C SER A 269 -23.12 31.78 -9.08
N LYS A 270 -23.52 31.41 -7.85
CA LYS A 270 -24.79 31.84 -7.25
C LYS A 270 -24.84 33.36 -7.04
N LEU A 271 -23.76 33.99 -6.59
CA LEU A 271 -23.67 35.46 -6.47
C LEU A 271 -23.53 36.16 -7.82
N ALA A 272 -22.92 35.52 -8.82
CA ALA A 272 -22.81 36.05 -10.18
C ALA A 272 -24.15 36.14 -10.91
N THR A 273 -25.03 35.16 -10.68
CA THR A 273 -26.34 35.01 -11.35
C THR A 273 -27.50 35.68 -10.62
N MET A 274 -27.27 36.16 -9.38
CA MET A 274 -28.30 36.77 -8.54
C MET A 274 -28.65 38.18 -8.99
N SER A 275 -29.95 38.50 -9.03
CA SER A 275 -30.40 39.87 -9.29
C SER A 275 -30.10 40.80 -8.11
N LYS A 276 -30.01 42.11 -8.36
CA LYS A 276 -29.81 43.12 -7.30
C LYS A 276 -30.88 43.03 -6.21
N GLN A 277 -32.15 42.89 -6.61
CA GLN A 277 -33.27 42.81 -5.68
C GLN A 277 -33.16 41.56 -4.80
N GLU A 278 -32.95 40.40 -5.42
CA GLU A 278 -32.81 39.13 -4.71
C GLU A 278 -31.63 39.15 -3.73
N PHE A 279 -30.50 39.76 -4.12
CA PHE A 279 -29.36 39.92 -3.23
C PHE A 279 -29.69 40.82 -2.04
N MET A 280 -30.32 41.98 -2.26
CA MET A 280 -30.66 42.92 -1.19
C MET A 280 -31.70 42.35 -0.21
N ASP A 281 -32.61 41.50 -0.67
CA ASP A 281 -33.63 40.87 0.18
C ASP A 281 -33.02 39.80 1.11
N LYS A 282 -31.96 39.12 0.67
CA LYS A 282 -31.31 38.01 1.40
C LYS A 282 -30.06 38.43 2.18
N CYS A 283 -29.39 39.51 1.78
CA CYS A 283 -28.14 39.96 2.36
C CYS A 283 -28.38 40.65 3.73
N PRO A 284 -27.64 40.29 4.79
CA PRO A 284 -27.76 40.93 6.09
C PRO A 284 -27.50 42.44 6.03
N GLN A 285 -28.29 43.23 6.78
CA GLN A 285 -28.15 44.69 6.81
C GLN A 285 -26.75 45.15 7.26
N SER A 286 -26.08 44.39 8.13
CA SER A 286 -24.71 44.67 8.57
C SER A 286 -23.70 44.68 7.40
N ALA A 287 -23.84 43.77 6.44
CA ALA A 287 -23.01 43.71 5.24
C ALA A 287 -23.35 44.84 4.26
N VAL A 288 -24.63 45.20 4.15
CA VAL A 288 -25.10 46.29 3.28
C VAL A 288 -24.65 47.66 3.79
N LEU A 289 -24.68 47.90 5.11
CA LEU A 289 -24.30 49.19 5.69
C LEU A 289 -22.83 49.57 5.44
N LEU A 290 -21.92 48.59 5.39
CA LEU A 290 -20.50 48.79 5.09
C LEU A 290 -20.20 49.10 3.62
N SER A 291 -21.20 48.94 2.74
CA SER A 291 -21.09 49.25 1.30
C SER A 291 -21.53 50.67 0.94
N ARG A 292 -22.04 51.47 1.90
CA ARG A 292 -22.51 52.83 1.62
C ARG A 292 -21.36 53.75 1.20
N PRO A 293 -21.51 54.53 0.11
CA PRO A 293 -20.49 55.50 -0.28
C PRO A 293 -20.22 56.49 0.84
N LEU A 294 -18.95 56.84 1.07
CA LEU A 294 -18.58 57.95 1.93
C LEU A 294 -19.27 59.22 1.41
N ALA A 295 -20.01 59.91 2.27
CA ALA A 295 -20.55 61.22 1.96
C ALA A 295 -19.37 62.17 1.71
N ILE A 296 -19.22 62.64 0.47
CA ILE A 296 -18.29 63.72 0.14
C ILE A 296 -18.81 64.96 0.88
N SER A 297 -18.15 65.35 1.96
CA SER A 297 -18.49 66.53 2.75
C SER A 297 -18.21 67.79 1.94
N ASN A 298 -19.20 68.27 1.19
CA ASN A 298 -19.19 69.60 0.60
C ASN A 298 -19.43 70.67 1.69
N LYS A 299 -18.40 71.00 2.48
CA LYS A 299 -18.36 72.28 3.20
C LYS A 299 -17.67 73.32 2.31
N ARG A 300 -18.46 74.07 1.55
CA ARG A 300 -18.04 75.34 0.96
C ARG A 300 -18.17 76.42 2.03
N THR A 301 -17.06 76.91 2.55
CA THR A 301 -17.03 78.20 3.25
C THR A 301 -16.65 79.28 2.24
N HIS A 302 -17.57 80.21 2.01
CA HIS A 302 -17.34 81.44 1.27
C HIS A 302 -16.43 82.37 2.08
N SER A 303 -15.28 82.76 1.53
CA SER A 303 -14.86 84.17 1.36
C SER A 303 -13.42 84.26 0.83
N ASP A 304 -13.28 85.19 -0.11
CA ASP A 304 -12.08 85.89 -0.55
C ASP A 304 -11.16 85.25 -1.61
N ALA A 305 -11.15 85.94 -2.75
CA ALA A 305 -10.32 85.72 -3.91
C ALA A 305 -8.95 86.37 -3.72
N ASN A 306 -7.89 85.56 -3.78
CA ASN A 306 -6.62 85.82 -4.49
C ASN A 306 -5.61 84.77 -4.05
N ASP A 307 -5.41 83.74 -4.86
CA ASP A 307 -4.08 83.23 -5.23
C ASP A 307 -4.19 81.97 -6.09
N SER A 308 -3.45 81.95 -7.19
CA SER A 308 -3.26 80.80 -8.07
C SER A 308 -2.44 79.73 -7.34
N SER A 309 -3.11 78.70 -6.82
CA SER A 309 -2.47 77.45 -6.39
C SER A 309 -3.41 76.27 -6.54
N THR A 310 -2.81 75.15 -6.94
CA THR A 310 -3.38 73.81 -7.15
C THR A 310 -4.41 73.43 -6.10
N ALA A 311 -5.62 73.08 -6.54
CA ALA A 311 -6.69 72.55 -5.70
C ALA A 311 -6.23 71.26 -5.01
N ALA A 312 -5.96 71.35 -3.71
CA ALA A 312 -5.74 70.21 -2.84
C ALA A 312 -7.01 69.35 -2.77
N VAL A 313 -6.93 68.14 -3.30
CA VAL A 313 -7.91 67.08 -3.02
C VAL A 313 -7.76 66.73 -1.54
N GLY A 314 -8.78 67.09 -0.75
CA GLY A 314 -8.80 66.87 0.70
C GLY A 314 -8.49 65.42 1.06
N GLY A 315 -7.55 65.24 1.99
CA GLY A 315 -7.15 63.96 2.52
C GLY A 315 -8.35 63.20 3.11
N LEU A 316 -8.51 61.96 2.67
CA LEU A 316 -9.34 60.97 3.35
C LEU A 316 -8.73 60.69 4.72
N SER A 317 -9.43 61.02 5.80
CA SER A 317 -9.03 60.57 7.13
C SER A 317 -9.22 59.05 7.21
N SER A 318 -8.10 58.34 7.40
CA SER A 318 -8.00 56.87 7.44
C SER A 318 -8.63 56.23 8.70
N ASN A 319 -9.27 57.00 9.57
CA ASN A 319 -9.60 56.57 10.95
C ASN A 319 -11.04 56.12 11.19
N SER A 320 -11.94 56.03 10.19
CA SER A 320 -13.35 55.70 10.48
C SER A 320 -13.96 54.50 9.73
N MET A 321 -13.19 53.69 9.00
CA MET A 321 -13.77 52.73 8.05
C MET A 321 -13.65 51.24 8.40
N ILE A 322 -13.07 50.90 9.56
CA ILE A 322 -13.22 49.57 10.14
C ILE A 322 -14.03 49.80 11.42
N SER A 323 -15.16 49.10 11.60
CA SER A 323 -15.77 49.04 12.94
C SER A 323 -14.65 48.60 13.90
N PRO A 324 -14.28 49.38 14.94
CA PRO A 324 -13.05 49.20 15.71
C PRO A 324 -12.92 47.86 16.47
N ASN A 325 -13.83 46.90 16.24
CA ASN A 325 -13.93 45.63 16.93
C ASN A 325 -13.83 44.39 16.02
N VAL A 326 -13.45 44.54 14.73
CA VAL A 326 -13.24 43.36 13.87
C VAL A 326 -11.79 42.90 13.97
N VAL A 327 -11.53 41.99 14.91
CA VAL A 327 -10.25 41.27 14.99
C VAL A 327 -10.21 40.24 13.87
N ALA A 328 -9.23 40.36 12.99
CA ALA A 328 -8.94 39.37 11.96
C ALA A 328 -7.72 38.55 12.37
N VAL A 329 -7.92 37.24 12.52
CA VAL A 329 -6.83 36.28 12.76
C VAL A 329 -6.35 35.78 11.41
N VAL A 330 -5.10 36.07 11.08
CA VAL A 330 -4.49 35.61 9.83
C VAL A 330 -3.84 34.26 10.11
N THR A 331 -4.25 33.23 9.37
CA THR A 331 -3.71 31.87 9.51
C THR A 331 -2.77 31.59 8.35
N ILE A 332 -1.56 31.13 8.64
CA ILE A 332 -0.57 30.70 7.65
C ILE A 332 -0.45 29.18 7.79
N SER A 333 -0.90 28.46 6.77
CA SER A 333 -0.86 27.00 6.74
C SER A 333 0.13 26.55 5.66
N PRO A 334 1.39 26.24 6.02
CA PRO A 334 2.34 25.65 5.10
C PRO A 334 1.98 24.21 4.78
N TYR A 335 2.10 23.83 3.51
CA TYR A 335 2.07 22.43 3.11
C TYR A 335 2.90 22.22 1.84
N ARG A 336 3.46 21.02 1.66
CA ARG A 336 4.18 20.65 0.44
C ARG A 336 3.38 19.65 -0.37
N LEU A 337 3.26 19.92 -1.67
CA LEU A 337 2.68 18.98 -2.62
C LEU A 337 3.48 17.67 -2.61
N PRO A 338 2.82 16.51 -2.83
CA PRO A 338 3.50 15.21 -2.80
C PRO A 338 4.74 15.19 -3.69
N GLN A 339 5.85 14.73 -3.11
CA GLN A 339 7.12 14.55 -3.81
C GLN A 339 7.36 13.06 -4.06
N TYR A 340 8.15 12.73 -5.08
CA TYR A 340 8.42 11.33 -5.41
C TYR A 340 9.90 11.03 -5.30
N ILE A 341 10.23 9.96 -4.59
CA ILE A 341 11.57 9.37 -4.58
C ILE A 341 11.45 7.91 -4.98
N GLY A 342 12.38 7.40 -5.77
CA GLY A 342 12.31 6.01 -6.19
C GLY A 342 13.59 5.53 -6.82
N GLY A 343 13.60 4.25 -7.12
CA GLY A 343 14.78 3.54 -7.60
C GLY A 343 14.38 2.13 -7.96
N ARG A 344 15.24 1.17 -7.66
CA ARG A 344 14.99 -0.25 -7.87
C ARG A 344 15.25 -1.01 -6.58
N TYR A 345 14.38 -1.96 -6.25
CA TYR A 345 14.61 -2.83 -5.10
C TYR A 345 15.03 -4.23 -5.54
N ILE A 346 15.96 -4.82 -4.79
CA ILE A 346 16.31 -6.24 -4.82
C ILE A 346 15.64 -6.88 -3.62
N LYS A 347 15.03 -8.05 -3.81
CA LYS A 347 14.45 -8.86 -2.75
C LYS A 347 15.20 -10.18 -2.70
N LEU A 348 16.02 -10.37 -1.68
CA LEU A 348 16.90 -11.53 -1.52
C LEU A 348 16.22 -12.69 -0.78
N GLU A 349 15.25 -12.38 0.08
CA GLU A 349 14.60 -13.36 0.96
C GLU A 349 13.25 -13.86 0.40
N ARG A 350 12.97 -15.16 0.56
CA ARG A 350 11.64 -15.75 0.34
C ARG A 350 10.85 -15.67 1.65
N GLY A 351 9.56 -15.36 1.60
CA GLY A 351 8.75 -15.14 2.80
C GLY A 351 8.46 -13.66 3.10
N LEU A 352 9.10 -12.74 2.36
CA LEU A 352 8.86 -11.30 2.51
C LEU A 352 7.81 -10.80 1.50
N PRO A 353 6.62 -10.34 1.94
CA PRO A 353 5.62 -9.79 1.03
C PRO A 353 6.07 -8.42 0.46
N ASN A 354 5.53 -8.06 -0.70
CA ASN A 354 5.86 -6.79 -1.35
C ASN A 354 5.31 -5.56 -0.59
N SER A 355 4.08 -5.68 -0.09
CA SER A 355 3.40 -4.69 0.75
C SER A 355 2.94 -5.36 2.04
N PRO A 356 2.64 -4.61 3.11
CA PRO A 356 2.12 -5.16 4.35
C PRO A 356 0.93 -6.08 4.06
N TRP A 357 1.00 -7.33 4.55
CA TRP A 357 0.00 -8.33 4.26
C TRP A 357 -0.67 -8.80 5.54
N PHE A 358 -2.00 -8.67 5.58
CA PHE A 358 -2.86 -9.20 6.62
C PHE A 358 -3.78 -10.27 6.01
N ASP A 359 -4.07 -11.33 6.75
CA ASP A 359 -5.08 -12.30 6.34
C ASP A 359 -6.50 -11.83 6.66
N PHE A 360 -7.47 -12.69 6.35
CA PHE A 360 -8.90 -12.44 6.56
C PHE A 360 -9.26 -12.27 8.04
N ASN A 361 -8.41 -12.73 8.96
CA ASN A 361 -8.59 -12.54 10.41
C ASN A 361 -7.90 -11.26 10.91
N GLY A 362 -7.23 -10.51 10.02
CA GLY A 362 -6.44 -9.34 10.38
C GLY A 362 -5.05 -9.68 10.94
N GLU A 363 -4.64 -10.95 10.92
CA GLU A 363 -3.30 -11.34 11.38
C GLU A 363 -2.26 -11.04 10.30
N ARG A 364 -1.12 -10.50 10.73
CA ARG A 364 -0.03 -10.13 9.82
C ARG A 364 0.68 -11.38 9.29
N LYS A 365 0.91 -11.44 7.98
CA LYS A 365 1.72 -12.45 7.31
C LYS A 365 3.11 -11.89 7.04
N GLY A 366 4.13 -12.52 7.63
CA GLY A 366 5.51 -12.07 7.58
C GLY A 366 5.82 -11.02 8.66
N SER A 367 7.10 -10.87 8.98
CA SER A 367 7.61 -9.91 9.98
C SER A 367 7.67 -8.47 9.44
N SER A 368 7.79 -8.31 8.12
CA SER A 368 7.90 -7.02 7.43
C SER A 368 7.40 -7.12 5.97
N SER A 369 7.64 -6.09 5.18
CA SER A 369 7.41 -6.07 3.73
C SER A 369 8.46 -5.23 3.01
N VAL A 370 8.61 -5.45 1.69
CA VAL A 370 9.52 -4.65 0.84
C VAL A 370 9.24 -3.15 1.00
N GLN A 371 7.97 -2.77 0.96
CA GLN A 371 7.51 -1.41 1.20
C GLN A 371 8.04 -0.85 2.53
N GLU A 372 7.90 -1.60 3.63
CA GLU A 372 8.28 -1.14 4.96
C GLU A 372 9.79 -1.05 5.13
N GLU A 373 10.56 -2.01 4.58
CA GLU A 373 12.02 -1.98 4.63
C GLU A 373 12.59 -0.77 3.87
N ILE A 374 12.03 -0.47 2.70
CA ILE A 374 12.43 0.73 1.95
C ILE A 374 12.05 2.00 2.74
N ALA A 375 10.83 2.06 3.27
CA ALA A 375 10.34 3.20 4.01
C ALA A 375 11.16 3.49 5.28
N LYS A 376 11.57 2.45 6.02
CA LYS A 376 12.42 2.57 7.22
C LYS A 376 13.77 3.24 6.92
N ILE A 377 14.32 3.02 5.73
CA ILE A 377 15.59 3.62 5.31
C ILE A 377 15.38 5.04 4.78
N VAL A 378 14.36 5.27 3.95
CA VAL A 378 14.21 6.52 3.22
C VAL A 378 13.52 7.62 4.03
N LEU A 379 12.53 7.30 4.87
CA LEU A 379 11.68 8.30 5.53
C LEU A 379 12.32 9.06 6.71
N PRO A 380 13.21 8.50 7.55
CA PRO A 380 13.68 9.19 8.76
C PRO A 380 14.31 10.58 8.51
N GLY A 381 14.86 10.82 7.32
CA GLY A 381 15.45 12.11 6.95
C GLY A 381 14.49 13.10 6.28
N LEU A 382 13.22 12.76 6.04
CA LEU A 382 12.28 13.59 5.25
C LEU A 382 11.26 14.34 6.09
N ASP A 383 11.01 13.88 7.32
CA ASP A 383 10.07 14.50 8.25
C ASP A 383 8.65 14.69 7.66
N ALA A 384 8.08 13.59 7.16
CA ALA A 384 6.85 13.55 6.37
C ALA A 384 5.63 13.02 7.14
N ASP A 385 4.43 13.43 6.71
CA ASP A 385 3.14 13.00 7.30
C ASP A 385 2.66 11.63 6.79
N GLY A 386 3.40 11.02 5.88
CA GLY A 386 3.10 9.70 5.38
C GLY A 386 3.65 9.47 3.99
N TYR A 387 3.38 8.27 3.47
CA TYR A 387 3.87 7.87 2.16
C TYR A 387 2.91 6.92 1.45
N THR A 388 3.12 6.72 0.16
CA THR A 388 2.43 5.69 -0.64
C THR A 388 3.44 4.99 -1.53
N PHE A 389 3.48 3.67 -1.47
CA PHE A 389 4.42 2.84 -2.23
C PHE A 389 3.81 2.38 -3.55
N MET A 390 4.59 2.49 -4.61
CA MET A 390 4.25 2.06 -5.97
C MET A 390 5.40 1.25 -6.54
N SER A 391 5.09 0.18 -7.26
CA SER A 391 6.08 -0.67 -7.93
C SER A 391 5.62 -1.05 -9.32
N SER A 392 6.57 -1.26 -10.24
CA SER A 392 6.26 -1.70 -11.61
C SER A 392 5.97 -3.21 -11.62
N GLY A 393 4.77 -3.56 -11.15
CA GLY A 393 4.34 -4.93 -10.87
C GLY A 393 4.81 -5.46 -9.51
N ARG A 394 4.52 -6.73 -9.24
CA ARG A 394 4.78 -7.40 -7.95
C ARG A 394 5.14 -8.86 -8.15
N GLU A 395 5.96 -9.38 -7.26
CA GLU A 395 6.24 -10.82 -7.12
C GLU A 395 5.51 -11.44 -5.92
N ASP A 396 5.36 -12.77 -5.94
CA ASP A 396 4.78 -13.52 -4.84
C ASP A 396 5.70 -13.49 -3.60
N ILE A 397 5.14 -13.81 -2.42
CA ILE A 397 5.87 -13.79 -1.15
C ILE A 397 7.10 -14.70 -1.15
N ASP A 398 7.01 -15.84 -1.82
CA ASP A 398 8.04 -16.87 -1.94
C ASP A 398 9.00 -16.64 -3.13
N VAL A 399 8.86 -15.54 -3.86
CA VAL A 399 9.66 -15.23 -5.06
C VAL A 399 10.69 -14.16 -4.74
N ARG A 400 11.95 -14.38 -5.12
CA ARG A 400 13.00 -13.35 -5.02
C ARG A 400 12.96 -12.41 -6.22
N MET A 401 13.45 -11.20 -6.02
CA MET A 401 13.65 -10.23 -7.08
C MET A 401 15.14 -9.94 -7.19
N LEU A 402 15.79 -10.41 -8.26
CA LEU A 402 17.25 -10.35 -8.45
C LEU A 402 17.68 -9.48 -9.66
N GLY A 403 18.97 -9.50 -9.99
CA GLY A 403 19.53 -8.76 -11.13
C GLY A 403 19.50 -7.24 -10.92
N ASN A 404 18.84 -6.51 -11.83
CA ASN A 404 18.82 -5.04 -11.82
C ASN A 404 17.82 -4.44 -10.82
N GLY A 405 17.02 -5.23 -10.11
CA GLY A 405 15.99 -4.68 -9.23
C GLY A 405 14.67 -4.41 -9.96
N ARG A 406 13.56 -4.38 -9.22
CA ARG A 406 12.26 -3.92 -9.73
C ARG A 406 12.11 -2.42 -9.46
N PRO A 407 11.69 -1.61 -10.46
CA PRO A 407 11.41 -0.20 -10.24
C PRO A 407 10.33 0.04 -9.19
N PHE A 408 10.55 0.98 -8.29
CA PHE A 408 9.59 1.46 -7.32
C PHE A 408 9.64 2.99 -7.16
N ALA A 409 8.57 3.54 -6.59
CA ALA A 409 8.47 4.93 -6.17
C ALA A 409 7.73 5.03 -4.83
N LEU A 410 8.18 5.93 -3.98
CA LEU A 410 7.49 6.41 -2.80
C LEU A 410 6.96 7.82 -3.09
N GLU A 411 5.65 7.98 -3.03
CA GLU A 411 5.01 9.29 -2.94
C GLU A 411 5.05 9.74 -1.49
N ILE A 412 5.84 10.76 -1.19
CA ILE A 412 6.04 11.32 0.15
C ILE A 412 5.06 12.48 0.33
N LYS A 413 4.24 12.39 1.39
CA LYS A 413 3.19 13.37 1.67
C LYS A 413 3.72 14.42 2.64
N ASN A 414 3.60 15.69 2.24
CA ASN A 414 3.82 16.85 3.09
C ASN A 414 5.18 16.83 3.85
N MET A 415 6.27 16.53 3.14
CA MET A 415 7.60 16.48 3.74
C MET A 415 8.13 17.88 4.10
N ARG A 416 8.81 17.98 5.25
CA ARG A 416 9.35 19.24 5.77
C ARG A 416 10.82 19.46 5.38
N ALA A 417 11.61 18.40 5.32
CA ALA A 417 13.00 18.45 4.85
C ALA A 417 13.10 18.39 3.31
N SER A 418 14.23 18.82 2.73
CA SER A 418 14.49 18.69 1.29
C SER A 418 14.65 17.25 0.81
N MET A 419 14.51 17.04 -0.49
CA MET A 419 14.84 15.76 -1.11
C MET A 419 16.31 15.41 -0.85
N PRO A 420 16.65 14.12 -0.67
CA PRO A 420 18.03 13.70 -0.48
C PRO A 420 18.90 14.11 -1.67
N SER A 421 20.12 14.60 -1.39
CA SER A 421 21.13 14.83 -2.43
C SER A 421 21.59 13.50 -3.02
N VAL A 422 22.38 13.56 -4.10
CA VAL A 422 22.95 12.35 -4.72
C VAL A 422 23.83 11.58 -3.72
N GLU A 423 24.60 12.29 -2.89
CA GLU A 423 25.45 11.70 -1.87
C GLU A 423 24.62 11.05 -0.75
N THR A 424 23.57 11.73 -0.27
CA THR A 424 22.67 11.18 0.74
C THR A 424 21.93 9.96 0.21
N ALA A 425 21.45 10.00 -1.03
CA ALA A 425 20.79 8.86 -1.66
C ALA A 425 21.73 7.65 -1.76
N ALA A 426 22.99 7.86 -2.16
CA ALA A 426 24.00 6.81 -2.20
C ALA A 426 24.33 6.24 -0.79
N ALA A 427 24.28 7.08 0.26
CA ALA A 427 24.44 6.62 1.63
C ALA A 427 23.25 5.74 2.08
N LEU A 428 22.01 6.13 1.75
CA LEU A 428 20.81 5.35 2.03
C LEU A 428 20.82 3.99 1.32
N GLU A 429 21.31 3.93 0.07
CA GLU A 429 21.51 2.65 -0.64
C GLU A 429 22.47 1.73 0.13
N LYS A 430 23.61 2.25 0.60
CA LYS A 430 24.54 1.47 1.44
C LYS A 430 23.91 1.03 2.75
N SER A 431 23.13 1.90 3.40
CA SER A 431 22.39 1.56 4.63
C SER A 431 21.39 0.42 4.41
N SER A 432 20.75 0.33 3.24
CA SER A 432 19.84 -0.78 2.93
C SER A 432 20.56 -2.14 2.91
N ILE A 433 21.80 -2.18 2.41
CA ILE A 433 22.62 -3.39 2.40
C ILE A 433 23.04 -3.76 3.83
N LEU A 434 23.49 -2.77 4.61
CA LEU A 434 23.95 -2.96 5.99
C LEU A 434 22.82 -3.39 6.95
N ALA A 435 21.57 -3.00 6.65
CA ALA A 435 20.41 -3.39 7.45
C ALA A 435 20.14 -4.90 7.40
N ASN A 436 20.65 -5.60 6.38
CA ASN A 436 20.51 -7.05 6.20
C ASN A 436 19.06 -7.57 6.34
N SER A 437 18.08 -6.77 5.90
CA SER A 437 16.65 -7.09 6.02
C SER A 437 16.09 -7.87 4.82
N GLY A 438 16.97 -8.37 3.94
CA GLY A 438 16.59 -9.06 2.71
C GLY A 438 16.14 -8.13 1.57
N VAL A 439 16.22 -6.80 1.74
CA VAL A 439 15.87 -5.79 0.72
C VAL A 439 17.02 -4.82 0.49
N GLU A 440 17.48 -4.71 -0.75
CA GLU A 440 18.45 -3.68 -1.15
C GLU A 440 17.79 -2.62 -2.02
N ILE A 441 18.20 -1.37 -1.86
CA ILE A 441 17.81 -0.24 -2.70
C ILE A 441 18.96 0.08 -3.65
N ARG A 442 18.65 0.33 -4.92
CA ARG A 442 19.61 0.75 -5.95
C ARG A 442 19.07 1.92 -6.77
N ASN A 443 19.97 2.82 -7.18
CA ASN A 443 19.66 3.98 -8.03
C ASN A 443 18.51 4.83 -7.46
N LEU A 444 18.54 5.10 -6.16
CA LEU A 444 17.60 5.93 -5.45
C LEU A 444 17.78 7.39 -5.90
N ARG A 445 16.69 8.02 -6.33
CA ARG A 445 16.70 9.41 -6.79
C ARG A 445 15.31 10.04 -6.70
N PRO A 446 15.24 11.38 -6.62
CA PRO A 446 14.02 12.11 -6.89
C PRO A 446 13.43 11.72 -8.25
N LEU A 447 12.10 11.61 -8.31
CA LEU A 447 11.35 11.29 -9.52
C LEU A 447 10.40 12.41 -9.87
N ASP A 448 10.26 12.67 -11.16
CA ASP A 448 9.26 13.59 -11.71
C ASP A 448 7.95 12.83 -12.02
N PRO A 449 6.82 13.54 -12.17
CA PRO A 449 5.53 12.91 -12.50
C PRO A 449 5.54 12.05 -13.78
N LYS A 450 6.38 12.35 -14.79
CA LYS A 450 6.47 11.53 -16.01
C LYS A 450 7.14 10.19 -15.71
N SER A 451 8.15 10.17 -14.83
CA SER A 451 8.79 8.94 -14.36
C SER A 451 7.78 8.00 -13.65
N ILE A 452 6.77 8.55 -12.98
CA ILE A 452 5.70 7.76 -12.35
C ILE A 452 4.78 7.13 -13.41
N ALA A 453 4.47 7.84 -14.50
CA ALA A 453 3.72 7.26 -15.62
C ALA A 453 4.49 6.10 -16.27
N LEU A 454 5.80 6.28 -16.53
CA LEU A 454 6.67 5.24 -17.08
C LEU A 454 6.77 3.99 -16.18
N LEU A 455 6.64 4.15 -14.86
CA LEU A 455 6.62 3.05 -13.91
C LEU A 455 5.36 2.18 -14.09
N LYS A 456 4.21 2.82 -14.36
CA LYS A 456 2.93 2.13 -14.65
C LYS A 456 2.94 1.47 -16.02
N ASP A 457 3.45 2.14 -17.05
CA ASP A 457 3.53 1.59 -18.41
C ASP A 457 4.47 0.38 -18.47
N GLY A 458 5.60 0.47 -17.75
CA GLY A 458 6.56 -0.63 -17.62
C GLY A 458 6.00 -1.91 -17.00
N GLU A 459 4.87 -1.85 -16.27
CA GLU A 459 4.20 -3.02 -15.72
C GLU A 459 3.55 -3.88 -16.82
N GLN A 460 3.04 -3.21 -17.88
CA GLN A 460 2.19 -3.79 -18.92
C GLN A 460 2.97 -4.23 -20.17
N GLU A 461 4.09 -3.57 -20.49
CA GLU A 461 4.72 -3.72 -21.82
C GLU A 461 6.09 -4.43 -21.81
N LYS A 462 6.71 -4.63 -20.64
CA LYS A 462 8.07 -5.18 -20.56
C LYS A 462 8.09 -6.70 -20.48
N ARG A 463 8.96 -7.30 -21.29
CA ARG A 463 9.41 -8.68 -21.11
C ARG A 463 9.96 -8.87 -19.70
N LYS A 464 9.66 -10.01 -19.10
CA LYS A 464 10.12 -10.36 -17.75
C LYS A 464 10.91 -11.64 -17.83
N SER A 465 12.11 -11.65 -17.27
CA SER A 465 12.95 -12.85 -17.21
C SER A 465 12.85 -13.49 -15.84
N TYR A 466 12.98 -14.81 -15.84
CA TYR A 466 12.81 -15.64 -14.66
C TYR A 466 13.84 -16.75 -14.67
N ALA A 467 14.15 -17.23 -13.48
CA ALA A 467 14.81 -18.50 -13.27
C ALA A 467 13.98 -19.30 -12.27
N ALA A 468 13.60 -20.51 -12.67
CA ALA A 468 12.74 -21.37 -11.90
C ALA A 468 13.42 -22.71 -11.66
N VAL A 469 13.59 -23.10 -10.40
CA VAL A 469 13.93 -24.48 -10.07
C VAL A 469 12.65 -25.29 -10.20
N CYS A 470 12.66 -26.23 -11.12
CA CYS A 470 11.52 -27.07 -11.44
C CYS A 470 11.81 -28.51 -11.05
N TRP A 471 10.77 -29.24 -10.70
CA TRP A 471 10.83 -30.67 -10.41
C TRP A 471 9.82 -31.45 -11.24
N VAL A 472 10.21 -32.65 -11.67
CA VAL A 472 9.38 -33.65 -12.34
C VAL A 472 9.59 -35.04 -11.71
N PRO A 473 8.62 -35.97 -11.78
CA PRO A 473 8.66 -37.25 -11.05
C PRO A 473 9.67 -38.27 -11.59
N ARG A 474 10.35 -37.95 -12.70
CA ARG A 474 11.35 -38.80 -13.35
C ARG A 474 12.63 -38.01 -13.63
N ALA A 475 13.74 -38.71 -13.81
CA ALA A 475 14.97 -38.06 -14.25
C ALA A 475 14.78 -37.41 -15.63
N MET A 476 15.30 -36.19 -15.78
CA MET A 476 15.35 -35.49 -17.07
C MET A 476 16.37 -36.17 -17.98
N THR A 477 15.92 -36.59 -19.15
CA THR A 477 16.77 -37.16 -20.20
C THR A 477 17.39 -36.05 -21.05
N ARG A 478 18.40 -36.38 -21.84
CA ARG A 478 18.99 -35.44 -22.80
C ARG A 478 17.94 -34.87 -23.76
N ASP A 479 17.06 -35.73 -24.27
CA ASP A 479 15.99 -35.36 -25.20
C ASP A 479 14.99 -34.39 -24.56
N ASP A 480 14.73 -34.48 -23.25
CA ASP A 480 13.87 -33.53 -22.55
C ASP A 480 14.45 -32.12 -22.53
N TYR A 481 15.75 -32.00 -22.24
CA TYR A 481 16.46 -30.71 -22.31
C TYR A 481 16.45 -30.16 -23.73
N GLU A 482 16.72 -31.00 -24.72
CA GLU A 482 16.72 -30.61 -26.13
C GLU A 482 15.31 -30.17 -26.59
N LYS A 483 14.23 -30.86 -26.19
CA LYS A 483 12.84 -30.47 -26.45
C LYS A 483 12.53 -29.07 -25.93
N ILE A 484 12.84 -28.77 -24.67
CA ILE A 484 12.58 -27.45 -24.08
C ILE A 484 13.43 -26.38 -24.79
N ASN A 485 14.73 -26.65 -24.97
CA ASN A 485 15.68 -25.70 -25.55
C ASN A 485 15.41 -25.41 -27.03
N ALA A 486 14.91 -26.38 -27.79
CA ALA A 486 14.50 -26.19 -29.18
C ALA A 486 13.26 -25.30 -29.26
N LEU A 487 12.22 -25.60 -28.47
CA LEU A 487 11.00 -24.81 -28.42
C LEU A 487 11.26 -23.34 -28.07
N GLY A 488 12.16 -23.07 -27.11
CA GLY A 488 12.52 -21.70 -26.73
C GLY A 488 13.30 -20.92 -27.78
N LYS A 489 14.00 -21.59 -28.71
CA LYS A 489 14.82 -20.94 -29.75
C LYS A 489 14.10 -20.76 -31.07
N GLU A 490 13.16 -21.65 -31.39
CA GLU A 490 12.52 -21.70 -32.71
C GLU A 490 11.43 -20.64 -32.86
N CYS A 491 10.64 -20.38 -31.82
CA CYS A 491 9.55 -19.40 -31.86
C CYS A 491 9.07 -18.98 -30.47
N ASP A 492 8.30 -17.89 -30.42
CA ASP A 492 7.53 -17.53 -29.25
C ASP A 492 6.49 -18.64 -28.95
N VAL A 493 6.54 -19.22 -27.75
CA VAL A 493 5.55 -20.20 -27.31
C VAL A 493 4.30 -19.46 -26.85
N GLU A 494 3.27 -19.47 -27.69
CA GLU A 494 1.95 -18.93 -27.40
C GLU A 494 1.21 -19.78 -26.37
N LEU A 495 0.81 -19.15 -25.27
CA LEU A 495 0.10 -19.74 -24.14
C LEU A 495 -1.34 -19.24 -24.06
N GLU A 496 -2.26 -20.15 -23.79
CA GLU A 496 -3.60 -19.85 -23.30
C GLU A 496 -3.63 -20.07 -21.79
N GLN A 497 -3.61 -18.96 -21.04
CA GLN A 497 -3.64 -18.97 -19.58
C GLN A 497 -4.95 -18.43 -19.03
N TRP A 498 -5.70 -19.28 -18.36
CA TRP A 498 -6.79 -18.84 -17.49
C TRP A 498 -6.25 -18.21 -16.21
N THR A 499 -7.02 -17.30 -15.60
CA THR A 499 -6.72 -16.78 -14.26
C THR A 499 -6.44 -17.94 -13.29
N PRO A 500 -5.26 -18.04 -12.68
CA PRO A 500 -4.89 -19.19 -11.85
C PRO A 500 -5.81 -19.42 -10.67
N LEU A 501 -6.02 -20.68 -10.29
CA LEU A 501 -6.90 -21.06 -9.17
C LEU A 501 -6.57 -20.30 -7.88
N ARG A 502 -5.28 -20.16 -7.56
CA ARG A 502 -4.79 -19.49 -6.34
C ARG A 502 -5.06 -17.99 -6.27
N VAL A 503 -5.45 -17.34 -7.37
CA VAL A 503 -5.79 -15.90 -7.41
C VAL A 503 -7.23 -15.63 -7.84
N LEU A 504 -8.03 -16.67 -8.09
CA LEU A 504 -9.42 -16.54 -8.51
C LEU A 504 -10.29 -15.76 -7.52
N HIS A 505 -9.96 -15.78 -6.23
CA HIS A 505 -10.67 -15.01 -5.20
C HIS A 505 -10.46 -13.49 -5.32
N ARG A 506 -9.44 -13.05 -6.07
CA ARG A 506 -9.08 -11.62 -6.23
C ARG A 506 -9.18 -11.12 -7.66
N ARG A 507 -9.26 -12.01 -8.65
CA ARG A 507 -9.20 -11.66 -10.07
C ARG A 507 -10.34 -12.32 -10.83
N PRO A 508 -10.92 -11.63 -11.83
CA PRO A 508 -11.95 -12.23 -12.67
C PRO A 508 -11.38 -13.45 -13.39
N ASN A 509 -12.19 -14.50 -13.50
CA ASN A 509 -11.84 -15.72 -14.21
C ASN A 509 -11.84 -15.47 -15.73
N LEU A 510 -10.65 -15.29 -16.32
CA LEU A 510 -10.50 -14.93 -17.73
C LEU A 510 -9.32 -15.68 -18.36
N CYS A 511 -9.50 -16.17 -19.58
CA CYS A 511 -8.41 -16.69 -20.41
C CYS A 511 -7.70 -15.56 -21.16
N ARG A 512 -6.37 -15.51 -21.08
CA ARG A 512 -5.54 -14.52 -21.76
C ARG A 512 -4.44 -15.21 -22.54
N ARG A 513 -4.20 -14.74 -23.76
CA ARG A 513 -3.03 -15.14 -24.55
C ARG A 513 -1.77 -14.49 -23.99
N ARG A 514 -0.71 -15.27 -23.84
CA ARG A 514 0.61 -14.88 -23.34
C ARG A 514 1.67 -15.55 -24.18
N ALA A 515 2.89 -15.04 -24.15
CA ALA A 515 4.00 -15.63 -24.89
C ALA A 515 5.19 -15.89 -23.96
N VAL A 516 5.85 -17.03 -24.16
CA VAL A 516 7.23 -17.25 -23.69
C VAL A 516 8.13 -17.01 -24.89
N HIS A 517 8.94 -15.96 -24.81
CA HIS A 517 9.79 -15.51 -25.91
C HIS A 517 11.10 -16.28 -26.01
N ASP A 518 11.59 -16.78 -24.89
CA ASP A 518 12.81 -17.58 -24.81
C ASP A 518 12.71 -18.47 -23.57
N MET A 519 13.23 -19.69 -23.65
CA MET A 519 13.41 -20.55 -22.49
C MET A 519 14.52 -21.56 -22.69
N THR A 520 15.23 -21.85 -21.62
CA THR A 520 16.25 -22.89 -21.56
C THR A 520 16.11 -23.75 -20.31
N ALA A 521 16.35 -25.05 -20.44
CA ALA A 521 16.47 -25.99 -19.35
C ALA A 521 17.94 -26.42 -19.17
N GLU A 522 18.43 -26.31 -17.94
CA GLU A 522 19.78 -26.68 -17.52
C GLU A 522 19.71 -27.75 -16.42
N SER A 523 20.64 -28.71 -16.46
CA SER A 523 20.77 -29.73 -15.42
C SER A 523 21.25 -29.12 -14.11
N LEU A 524 20.70 -29.59 -13.00
CA LEU A 524 21.15 -29.26 -11.64
C LEU A 524 21.75 -30.53 -10.99
N PRO A 525 23.01 -30.86 -11.28
CA PRO A 525 23.62 -32.13 -10.84
C PRO A 525 23.78 -32.24 -9.32
N GLU A 526 23.76 -31.11 -8.62
CA GLU A 526 23.84 -31.05 -7.15
C GLU A 526 22.51 -31.42 -6.48
N LEU A 527 21.41 -31.47 -7.23
CA LEU A 527 20.07 -31.78 -6.71
C LEU A 527 19.65 -33.23 -7.00
N PRO A 528 18.68 -33.77 -6.25
CA PRO A 528 18.10 -35.08 -6.53
C PRO A 528 17.56 -35.21 -7.96
N ARG A 529 17.34 -36.46 -8.39
CA ARG A 529 16.78 -36.75 -9.72
C ARG A 529 15.47 -36.00 -9.97
N GLY A 530 15.30 -35.50 -11.18
CA GLY A 530 14.08 -34.81 -11.63
C GLY A 530 14.07 -33.30 -11.40
N TYR A 531 15.06 -32.75 -10.68
CA TYR A 531 15.26 -31.31 -10.58
C TYR A 531 16.01 -30.75 -11.80
N PHE A 532 15.58 -29.59 -12.29
CA PHE A 532 16.25 -28.84 -13.34
C PHE A 532 16.00 -27.34 -13.21
N LEU A 533 16.86 -26.54 -13.81
CA LEU A 533 16.71 -25.09 -13.86
C LEU A 533 16.05 -24.71 -15.17
N LEU A 534 14.90 -24.04 -15.09
CA LEU A 534 14.22 -23.43 -16.23
C LEU A 534 14.47 -21.93 -16.21
N ARG A 535 15.21 -21.41 -17.19
CA ARG A 535 15.29 -19.97 -17.44
C ARG A 535 14.27 -19.63 -18.51
N LEU A 536 13.58 -18.51 -18.36
CA LEU A 536 12.59 -18.09 -19.33
C LEU A 536 12.40 -16.58 -19.36
N THR A 537 12.09 -16.05 -20.53
CA THR A 537 11.66 -14.67 -20.74
C THR A 537 10.25 -14.68 -21.29
N THR A 538 9.32 -14.00 -20.61
CA THR A 538 7.90 -14.04 -20.96
C THR A 538 7.34 -12.65 -21.21
N ALA A 539 6.19 -12.60 -21.88
CA ALA A 539 5.34 -11.42 -21.94
C ALA A 539 4.89 -11.00 -20.52
N ALA A 540 4.51 -9.72 -20.37
CA ALA A 540 4.04 -9.19 -19.11
C ALA A 540 2.77 -9.91 -18.61
N GLY A 541 2.73 -10.20 -17.30
CA GLY A 541 1.58 -10.83 -16.67
C GLY A 541 1.41 -12.32 -17.00
N THR A 542 2.45 -12.98 -17.49
CA THR A 542 2.51 -14.44 -17.62
C THR A 542 2.68 -15.08 -16.24
N TYR A 543 1.89 -16.12 -15.97
CA TYR A 543 1.92 -16.85 -14.71
C TYR A 543 2.89 -18.04 -14.84
N VAL A 544 4.13 -17.83 -14.39
CA VAL A 544 5.24 -18.78 -14.61
C VAL A 544 5.04 -20.10 -13.87
N LYS A 545 4.58 -20.08 -12.61
CA LYS A 545 4.32 -21.32 -11.85
C LYS A 545 3.33 -22.20 -12.62
N GLU A 546 2.25 -21.58 -13.08
CA GLU A 546 1.19 -22.25 -13.84
C GLU A 546 1.64 -22.68 -15.24
N PHE A 547 2.60 -21.99 -15.87
CA PHE A 547 3.27 -22.49 -17.08
C PHE A 547 4.08 -23.77 -16.82
N VAL A 548 4.63 -23.95 -15.62
CA VAL A 548 5.32 -25.19 -15.24
C VAL A 548 4.32 -26.32 -15.01
N HIS A 549 3.40 -26.16 -14.05
CA HIS A 549 2.54 -27.25 -13.56
C HIS A 549 1.19 -27.39 -14.29
N GLY A 550 0.84 -26.43 -15.16
CA GLY A 550 -0.38 -26.46 -16.00
C GLY A 550 -1.70 -26.08 -15.31
N ASP A 551 -1.68 -25.81 -14.00
CA ASP A 551 -2.84 -25.47 -13.16
C ASP A 551 -4.10 -26.32 -13.44
N ARG A 552 -3.93 -27.66 -13.44
CA ARG A 552 -5.00 -28.62 -13.78
C ARG A 552 -5.59 -28.42 -15.19
N GLY A 553 -4.74 -28.08 -16.15
CA GLY A 553 -5.12 -27.88 -17.56
C GLY A 553 -5.63 -26.48 -17.88
N ARG A 554 -5.51 -25.52 -16.95
CA ARG A 554 -5.89 -24.12 -17.12
C ARG A 554 -4.82 -23.26 -17.79
N THR A 555 -3.60 -23.78 -17.93
CA THR A 555 -2.54 -23.20 -18.75
C THR A 555 -2.11 -24.22 -19.81
N ARG A 556 -2.15 -23.84 -21.09
CA ARG A 556 -1.72 -24.69 -22.20
C ARG A 556 -1.00 -23.87 -23.30
N PRO A 557 0.08 -24.39 -23.89
CA PRO A 557 0.88 -25.52 -23.42
C PRO A 557 1.51 -25.22 -22.05
N CYS A 558 2.00 -26.26 -21.35
CA CYS A 558 2.74 -26.14 -20.09
C CYS A 558 3.92 -27.12 -20.07
N ILE A 559 4.92 -26.91 -19.22
CA ILE A 559 6.12 -27.76 -19.13
C ILE A 559 5.76 -29.22 -18.87
N LYS A 560 4.80 -29.47 -17.98
CA LYS A 560 4.28 -30.82 -17.72
C LYS A 560 3.79 -31.53 -19.00
N ASP A 561 3.05 -30.80 -19.86
CA ASP A 561 2.55 -31.35 -21.12
C ASP A 561 3.68 -31.47 -22.17
N ILE A 562 4.62 -30.51 -22.22
CA ILE A 562 5.78 -30.52 -23.14
C ILE A 562 6.71 -31.71 -22.86
N LEU A 563 6.93 -32.03 -21.59
CA LEU A 563 7.77 -33.14 -21.15
C LEU A 563 7.05 -34.49 -21.09
N GLU A 564 5.75 -34.51 -21.40
CA GLU A 564 4.90 -35.70 -21.38
C GLU A 564 5.02 -36.46 -20.03
N CYS A 565 4.98 -35.72 -18.91
CA CYS A 565 5.09 -36.28 -17.56
C CYS A 565 3.80 -36.15 -16.75
N ASP A 566 3.67 -36.96 -15.69
CA ASP A 566 2.47 -36.97 -14.84
C ASP A 566 2.30 -35.67 -14.05
N SER A 567 3.42 -35.08 -13.60
CA SER A 567 3.45 -33.84 -12.82
C SER A 567 4.72 -33.03 -13.10
N ALA A 568 4.62 -31.73 -12.88
CA ALA A 568 5.75 -30.82 -12.84
C ALA A 568 5.46 -29.75 -11.80
N GLU A 569 6.46 -29.29 -11.07
CA GLU A 569 6.31 -28.28 -10.02
C GLU A 569 7.37 -27.19 -10.14
N CYS A 570 6.96 -25.94 -9.92
CA CYS A 570 7.88 -24.81 -9.77
C CYS A 570 8.22 -24.67 -8.29
N VAL A 571 9.34 -25.25 -7.87
CA VAL A 571 9.78 -25.29 -6.47
C VAL A 571 10.22 -23.91 -6.02
N TYR A 572 11.10 -23.29 -6.81
CA TYR A 572 11.52 -21.91 -6.61
C TYR A 572 11.38 -21.11 -7.88
N LEU A 573 11.14 -19.81 -7.69
CA LEU A 573 11.05 -18.86 -8.77
C LEU A 573 11.74 -17.57 -8.34
N ASP A 574 12.56 -17.06 -9.23
CA ASP A 574 13.23 -15.78 -9.11
C ASP A 574 12.93 -14.92 -10.33
N VAL A 575 12.64 -13.65 -10.11
CA VAL A 575 12.58 -12.67 -11.19
C VAL A 575 14.01 -12.22 -11.49
N THR A 576 14.43 -12.36 -12.74
CA THR A 576 15.76 -12.00 -13.22
C THR A 576 15.66 -10.84 -14.20
N GLY A 577 16.65 -9.92 -14.17
CA GLY A 577 16.73 -8.83 -15.15
C GLY A 577 17.50 -9.20 -16.41
N SER A 578 18.52 -10.05 -16.26
CA SER A 578 19.42 -10.58 -17.29
C SER A 578 19.89 -11.97 -16.84
N PRO A 579 20.42 -12.82 -17.74
CA PRO A 579 20.94 -14.12 -17.34
C PRO A 579 22.13 -13.93 -16.38
N GLN A 580 21.90 -14.24 -15.10
CA GLN A 580 22.93 -14.35 -14.08
C GLN A 580 23.01 -15.79 -13.61
N THR A 581 24.20 -16.21 -13.18
CA THR A 581 24.39 -17.45 -12.44
C THR A 581 23.71 -17.29 -11.08
N ILE A 582 22.70 -18.12 -10.83
CA ILE A 582 21.96 -18.13 -9.57
C ILE A 582 22.42 -19.36 -8.82
N THR A 583 23.04 -19.13 -7.68
CA THR A 583 23.30 -20.19 -6.70
C THR A 583 22.03 -20.41 -5.89
N TYR A 584 21.61 -21.67 -5.83
CA TYR A 584 20.55 -22.10 -4.94
C TYR A 584 21.21 -22.84 -3.79
N ASP A 585 20.77 -22.56 -2.56
CA ASP A 585 21.19 -23.36 -1.43
C ASP A 585 20.53 -24.74 -1.55
N VAL A 586 21.33 -25.71 -1.98
CA VAL A 586 20.93 -27.12 -2.15
C VAL A 586 20.39 -27.70 -0.85
N ALA A 587 20.87 -27.25 0.32
CA ALA A 587 20.37 -27.70 1.62
C ALA A 587 18.94 -27.20 1.88
N SER A 588 18.58 -26.00 1.41
CA SER A 588 17.21 -25.46 1.49
C SER A 588 16.22 -26.08 0.49
N LEU A 589 16.74 -26.62 -0.63
CA LEU A 589 16.00 -27.26 -1.72
C LEU A 589 15.60 -28.69 -1.44
N VAL A 590 16.01 -29.24 -0.30
CA VAL A 590 15.39 -30.45 0.22
C VAL A 590 13.97 -30.06 0.62
N SER A 591 13.05 -30.02 -0.35
CA SER A 591 11.66 -30.40 -0.07
C SER A 591 11.82 -31.67 0.74
N GLU A 592 11.41 -31.68 2.00
CA GLU A 592 11.54 -32.83 2.87
C GLU A 592 10.80 -33.99 2.22
N ASP A 593 11.50 -34.70 1.33
CA ASP A 593 11.08 -35.93 0.72
C ASP A 593 11.34 -36.96 1.81
N PHE A 594 10.44 -36.94 2.80
CA PHE A 594 10.53 -37.83 3.94
C PHE A 594 10.54 -39.29 3.51
N TYR A 595 9.99 -39.58 2.32
CA TYR A 595 9.86 -40.93 1.75
C TYR A 595 10.95 -41.26 0.72
N GLY A 596 11.57 -40.26 0.07
CA GLY A 596 12.46 -40.48 -1.08
C GLY A 596 11.70 -40.92 -2.35
N TYR A 597 10.36 -40.87 -2.31
CA TYR A 597 9.44 -41.23 -3.37
C TYR A 597 8.07 -40.56 -3.14
N TRP A 598 7.29 -40.37 -4.22
CA TRP A 598 5.94 -39.85 -4.10
C TRP A 598 4.92 -40.97 -3.86
N PRO A 599 4.19 -40.98 -2.73
CA PRO A 599 3.21 -42.03 -2.47
C PRO A 599 1.99 -41.92 -3.41
N SER A 600 1.56 -43.05 -3.97
CA SER A 600 0.43 -43.11 -4.90
C SER A 600 -0.91 -43.05 -4.18
N THR A 601 -1.75 -42.07 -4.53
CA THR A 601 -3.11 -41.93 -4.00
C THR A 601 -3.95 -43.18 -4.26
N ALA A 602 -3.81 -43.81 -5.43
CA ALA A 602 -4.57 -45.00 -5.79
C ALA A 602 -4.18 -46.19 -4.91
N LEU A 603 -2.88 -46.46 -4.76
CA LEU A 603 -2.38 -47.57 -3.94
C LEU A 603 -2.71 -47.36 -2.45
N ALA A 604 -2.53 -46.15 -1.93
CA ALA A 604 -2.89 -45.83 -0.55
C ALA A 604 -4.40 -45.99 -0.28
N SER A 605 -5.25 -45.60 -1.23
CA SER A 605 -6.70 -45.79 -1.13
C SER A 605 -7.11 -47.27 -1.14
N ILE A 606 -6.47 -48.07 -1.99
CA ILE A 606 -6.69 -49.52 -2.03
C ILE A 606 -6.25 -50.18 -0.72
N ALA A 607 -5.05 -49.86 -0.24
CA ALA A 607 -4.53 -50.40 1.02
C ALA A 607 -5.44 -50.02 2.21
N LEU A 608 -5.86 -48.75 2.30
CA LEU A 608 -6.84 -48.29 3.29
C LEU A 608 -8.12 -49.14 3.26
N ALA A 609 -8.72 -49.33 2.08
CA ALA A 609 -9.94 -50.11 1.95
C ALA A 609 -9.73 -51.57 2.38
N LEU A 610 -8.64 -52.21 1.96
CA LEU A 610 -8.34 -53.60 2.30
C LEU A 610 -8.16 -53.80 3.81
N PHE A 611 -7.35 -52.96 4.47
CA PHE A 611 -7.11 -53.08 5.91
C PHE A 611 -8.36 -52.74 6.74
N LEU A 612 -9.14 -51.74 6.31
CA LEU A 612 -10.39 -51.40 6.98
C LEU A 612 -11.44 -52.53 6.86
N ILE A 613 -11.60 -53.11 5.67
CA ILE A 613 -12.51 -54.25 5.44
C ILE A 613 -12.04 -55.47 6.25
N ALA A 614 -10.75 -55.78 6.25
CA ALA A 614 -10.20 -56.89 7.00
C ALA A 614 -10.42 -56.71 8.51
N GLY A 615 -10.10 -55.53 9.06
CA GLY A 615 -10.30 -55.20 10.48
C GLY A 615 -11.77 -55.30 10.91
N LEU A 616 -12.68 -54.69 10.14
CA LEU A 616 -14.13 -54.78 10.38
C LEU A 616 -14.64 -56.22 10.32
N THR A 617 -14.16 -57.01 9.36
CA THR A 617 -14.59 -58.41 9.19
C THR A 617 -14.17 -59.27 10.37
N VAL A 618 -12.92 -59.13 10.84
CA VAL A 618 -12.40 -59.88 11.98
C VAL A 618 -13.14 -59.48 13.27
N GLU A 619 -13.33 -58.19 13.51
CA GLU A 619 -14.10 -57.74 14.69
C GLU A 619 -15.54 -58.23 14.67
N PHE A 620 -16.21 -58.18 13.51
CA PHE A 620 -17.57 -58.70 13.37
C PHE A 620 -17.63 -60.20 13.67
N GLN A 621 -16.66 -60.99 13.20
CA GLN A 621 -16.58 -62.43 13.49
C GLN A 621 -16.38 -62.69 14.99
N ILE A 622 -15.52 -61.94 15.67
CA ILE A 622 -15.28 -62.10 17.11
C ILE A 622 -16.53 -61.72 17.92
N PHE A 623 -17.17 -60.60 17.57
CA PHE A 623 -18.41 -60.17 18.19
C PHE A 623 -19.53 -61.21 18.05
N LYS A 624 -19.70 -61.79 16.86
CA LYS A 624 -20.68 -62.84 16.58
C LYS A 624 -20.37 -64.13 17.33
N ALA A 625 -19.10 -64.52 17.43
CA ALA A 625 -18.69 -65.77 18.05
C ALA A 625 -19.01 -65.82 19.56
N LYS A 626 -19.14 -64.67 20.25
CA LYS A 626 -19.37 -64.54 21.70
C LYS A 626 -18.49 -65.44 22.58
N ASN A 627 -17.34 -65.89 22.04
CA ASN A 627 -16.49 -66.88 22.68
C ASN A 627 -15.38 -66.17 23.45
N ARG A 628 -15.33 -66.37 24.76
CA ARG A 628 -14.31 -65.78 25.65
C ARG A 628 -12.88 -66.17 25.24
N ASN A 629 -12.70 -67.33 24.60
CA ASN A 629 -11.40 -67.80 24.13
C ASN A 629 -10.91 -67.12 22.84
N ALA A 630 -11.79 -66.42 22.10
CA ALA A 630 -11.44 -65.68 20.89
C ALA A 630 -11.00 -64.23 21.15
N ARG A 631 -11.13 -63.72 22.39
CA ARG A 631 -10.88 -62.30 22.74
C ARG A 631 -9.48 -61.79 22.38
N TYR A 632 -8.46 -62.63 22.36
CA TYR A 632 -7.11 -62.21 21.98
C TYR A 632 -7.00 -61.86 20.48
N MET A 633 -7.94 -62.33 19.64
CA MET A 633 -8.00 -62.00 18.22
C MET A 633 -8.48 -60.56 17.96
N HIS A 634 -8.99 -59.85 18.98
CA HIS A 634 -9.22 -58.41 18.86
C HIS A 634 -7.93 -57.66 18.48
N LEU A 635 -6.76 -58.20 18.82
CA LEU A 635 -5.47 -57.66 18.38
C LEU A 635 -5.37 -57.59 16.85
N VAL A 636 -5.90 -58.57 16.13
CA VAL A 636 -5.89 -58.61 14.66
C VAL A 636 -6.83 -57.56 14.06
N GLY A 637 -8.01 -57.36 14.66
CA GLY A 637 -8.94 -56.30 14.28
C GLY A 637 -8.35 -54.91 14.52
N ILE A 638 -7.76 -54.70 15.70
CA ILE A 638 -7.05 -53.47 16.07
C ILE A 638 -5.90 -53.18 15.10
N THR A 639 -5.09 -54.18 14.71
CA THR A 639 -4.05 -54.01 13.68
C THR A 639 -4.63 -53.44 12.39
N GLY A 640 -5.74 -54.00 11.89
CA GLY A 640 -6.38 -53.51 10.66
C GLY A 640 -6.81 -52.03 10.75
N PHE A 641 -7.29 -51.59 11.91
CA PHE A 641 -7.65 -50.18 12.10
C PHE A 641 -6.45 -49.25 12.23
N ILE A 642 -5.36 -49.68 12.87
CA ILE A 642 -4.14 -48.86 12.99
C ILE A 642 -3.47 -48.71 11.62
N GLU A 643 -3.39 -49.78 10.82
CA GLU A 643 -2.96 -49.72 9.41
C GLU A 643 -3.81 -48.73 8.61
N ALA A 644 -5.14 -48.85 8.71
CA ALA A 644 -6.07 -47.95 8.04
C ALA A 644 -5.83 -46.49 8.45
N ALA A 645 -5.64 -46.20 9.74
CA ALA A 645 -5.31 -44.86 10.21
C ALA A 645 -3.97 -44.35 9.67
N GLY A 646 -2.97 -45.22 9.54
CA GLY A 646 -1.69 -44.91 8.89
C GLY A 646 -1.87 -44.50 7.42
N TYR A 647 -2.67 -45.24 6.65
CA TYR A 647 -2.98 -44.89 5.26
C TYR A 647 -3.85 -43.64 5.11
N VAL A 648 -4.74 -43.35 6.08
CA VAL A 648 -5.46 -42.06 6.13
C VAL A 648 -4.46 -40.91 6.31
N ALA A 649 -3.47 -41.06 7.19
CA ALA A 649 -2.42 -40.05 7.35
C ALA A 649 -1.60 -39.86 6.05
N ILE A 650 -1.30 -40.94 5.31
CA ILE A 650 -0.66 -40.85 3.98
C ILE A 650 -1.53 -40.10 2.96
N LEU A 651 -2.83 -40.40 2.87
CA LEU A 651 -3.72 -39.70 1.97
C LEU A 651 -3.84 -38.21 2.31
N TRP A 652 -3.88 -37.89 3.61
CA TRP A 652 -3.87 -36.51 4.08
C TRP A 652 -2.57 -35.80 3.72
N LEU A 653 -1.42 -36.47 3.86
CA LEU A 653 -0.10 -35.94 3.47
C LEU A 653 -0.04 -35.62 1.98
N ILE A 654 -0.57 -36.50 1.12
CA ILE A 654 -0.62 -36.27 -0.33
C ILE A 654 -1.49 -35.05 -0.68
N ASP A 655 -2.62 -34.86 0.00
CA ASP A 655 -3.51 -33.73 -0.28
C ASP A 655 -2.97 -32.39 0.27
N ASN A 656 -2.16 -32.43 1.33
CA ASN A 656 -1.64 -31.26 2.04
C ASN A 656 -0.16 -30.98 1.80
N SER A 657 0.49 -31.76 0.93
CA SER A 657 1.85 -31.52 0.49
C SER A 657 2.00 -30.11 -0.07
N GLY A 658 2.95 -29.35 0.45
CA GLY A 658 3.22 -27.96 0.04
C GLY A 658 2.26 -26.90 0.62
N LYS A 659 1.28 -27.27 1.47
CA LYS A 659 0.30 -26.31 2.04
C LYS A 659 0.53 -25.99 3.53
N THR A 660 1.07 -26.91 4.32
CA THR A 660 1.23 -26.78 5.79
C THR A 660 2.43 -27.58 6.31
N ASN A 661 2.78 -27.46 7.60
CA ASN A 661 3.77 -28.34 8.25
C ASN A 661 3.25 -29.80 8.26
N ILE A 662 3.95 -30.68 7.55
CA ILE A 662 3.58 -32.09 7.32
C ILE A 662 4.30 -33.07 8.25
N TYR A 663 5.13 -32.59 9.18
CA TYR A 663 5.98 -33.43 10.02
C TYR A 663 5.19 -34.35 10.96
N ALA A 664 4.21 -33.82 11.72
CA ALA A 664 3.45 -34.63 12.67
C ALA A 664 2.61 -35.72 11.96
N PRO A 665 1.92 -35.44 10.84
CA PRO A 665 1.22 -36.46 10.05
C PRO A 665 2.16 -37.50 9.43
N TYR A 666 3.37 -37.09 9.01
CA TYR A 666 4.41 -38.03 8.57
C TYR A 666 4.80 -39.00 9.70
N VAL A 667 5.13 -38.48 10.88
CA VAL A 667 5.47 -39.30 12.05
C VAL A 667 4.32 -40.24 12.43
N ILE A 668 3.07 -39.77 12.41
CA ILE A 668 1.89 -40.60 12.67
C ILE A 668 1.79 -41.74 11.66
N SER A 669 1.95 -41.45 10.36
CA SER A 669 1.90 -42.49 9.33
C SER A 669 2.96 -43.56 9.53
N GLN A 670 4.22 -43.17 9.78
CA GLN A 670 5.33 -44.10 10.00
C GLN A 670 5.10 -44.92 11.27
N THR A 671 4.68 -44.28 12.35
CA THR A 671 4.45 -44.95 13.63
C THR A 671 3.37 -46.01 13.52
N PHE A 672 2.25 -45.69 12.88
CA PHE A 672 1.12 -46.62 12.77
C PHE A 672 1.41 -47.78 11.82
N LEU A 673 2.10 -47.53 10.70
CA LEU A 673 2.49 -48.59 9.76
C LEU A 673 3.59 -49.49 10.34
N ILE A 674 4.53 -48.97 11.13
CA ILE A 674 5.59 -49.78 11.79
C ILE A 674 5.03 -50.56 12.99
N LEU A 675 4.11 -49.98 13.77
CA LEU A 675 3.54 -50.64 14.96
C LEU A 675 2.61 -51.80 14.62
N SER A 676 1.89 -51.69 13.50
CA SER A 676 0.81 -52.60 13.13
C SER A 676 1.25 -54.08 12.95
N PRO A 677 2.34 -54.39 12.23
CA PRO A 677 2.87 -55.76 12.13
C PRO A 677 3.17 -56.42 13.49
N ASN A 678 3.58 -55.64 14.49
CA ASN A 678 3.99 -56.17 15.80
C ASN A 678 2.78 -56.63 16.62
N LEU A 679 1.66 -55.92 16.49
CA LEU A 679 0.39 -56.32 17.11
C LEU A 679 -0.17 -57.61 16.48
N LEU A 680 -0.01 -57.77 15.17
CA LEU A 680 -0.37 -59.01 14.48
C LEU A 680 0.52 -60.18 14.94
N GLN A 681 1.81 -59.92 15.09
CA GLN A 681 2.78 -60.90 15.55
C GLN A 681 2.50 -61.36 17.01
N ALA A 682 2.05 -60.47 17.89
CA ALA A 682 1.56 -60.84 19.23
C ALA A 682 0.37 -61.83 19.18
N ALA A 683 -0.55 -61.68 18.22
CA ALA A 683 -1.65 -62.63 18.03
C ALA A 683 -1.14 -64.00 17.56
N ASN A 684 -0.10 -64.05 16.72
CA ASN A 684 0.55 -65.29 16.31
C ASN A 684 1.21 -66.02 17.49
N TYR A 685 1.91 -65.29 18.36
CA TYR A 685 2.53 -65.87 19.57
C TYR A 685 1.50 -66.47 20.53
N ALA A 686 0.38 -65.77 20.74
CA ALA A 686 -0.72 -66.27 21.56
C ALA A 686 -1.38 -67.51 20.93
N THR A 687 -1.50 -67.54 19.60
CA THR A 687 -2.03 -68.69 18.86
C THR A 687 -1.12 -69.91 18.99
N ALA A 688 0.18 -69.76 18.78
CA ALA A 688 1.15 -70.86 18.96
C ALA A 688 1.15 -71.42 20.39
N GLY A 689 1.07 -70.54 21.40
CA GLY A 689 0.92 -70.95 22.80
C GLY A 689 -0.34 -71.79 23.05
N LYS A 690 -1.47 -71.43 22.42
CA LYS A 690 -2.72 -72.20 22.51
C LYS A 690 -2.66 -73.52 21.76
N ILE A 691 -2.09 -73.56 20.57
CA ILE A 691 -1.88 -74.81 19.81
C ILE A 691 -1.05 -75.79 20.63
N SER A 692 0.03 -75.31 21.26
CA SER A 692 0.87 -76.14 22.15
C SER A 692 0.11 -76.67 23.38
N LEU A 693 -0.90 -75.96 23.88
CA LEU A 693 -1.78 -76.46 24.94
C LEU A 693 -2.73 -77.54 24.45
N LEU A 694 -3.29 -77.36 23.24
CA LEU A 694 -4.29 -78.25 22.65
C LEU A 694 -3.68 -79.52 22.03
N SER A 695 -2.38 -79.53 21.74
CA SER A 695 -1.69 -80.69 21.13
C SER A 695 -1.52 -81.89 22.07
N GLY A 696 -1.81 -81.75 23.38
CA GLY A 696 -1.70 -82.84 24.35
C GLY A 696 -0.26 -83.24 24.73
N MET A 697 0.76 -82.49 24.28
CA MET A 697 2.17 -82.76 24.63
C MET A 697 2.41 -82.66 26.14
N SER A 698 3.16 -83.63 26.70
CA SER A 698 3.63 -83.58 28.10
C SER A 698 4.54 -82.37 28.31
N ASN A 699 4.52 -81.78 29.52
CA ASN A 699 5.31 -80.59 29.83
C ASN A 699 6.83 -80.78 29.65
N GLU A 700 7.32 -82.01 29.73
CA GLU A 700 8.73 -82.38 29.55
C GLU A 700 9.19 -82.33 28.08
N LYS A 701 8.28 -82.46 27.12
CA LYS A 701 8.57 -82.38 25.68
C LYS A 701 8.42 -80.97 25.11
N ARG A 702 8.04 -79.98 25.93
CA ARG A 702 7.86 -78.59 25.50
C ARG A 702 9.15 -77.79 25.70
N ILE A 703 9.66 -77.17 24.62
CA ILE A 703 10.83 -76.27 24.70
C ILE A 703 10.51 -75.04 25.57
N LEU A 704 9.33 -74.43 25.40
CA LEU A 704 8.88 -73.29 26.19
C LEU A 704 7.45 -73.51 26.68
N LYS A 705 7.17 -73.07 27.92
CA LYS A 705 5.80 -73.02 28.43
C LYS A 705 5.00 -71.98 27.65
N PRO A 706 3.72 -72.21 27.31
CA PRO A 706 2.90 -71.30 26.50
C PRO A 706 2.89 -69.83 26.95
N ARG A 707 2.82 -69.57 28.26
CA ARG A 707 2.87 -68.20 28.80
C ARG A 707 4.25 -67.55 28.65
N VAL A 708 5.31 -68.33 28.81
CA VAL A 708 6.69 -67.86 28.64
C VAL A 708 6.94 -67.56 27.17
N LEU A 709 6.51 -68.46 26.28
CA LEU A 709 6.56 -68.25 24.84
C LEU A 709 5.95 -66.90 24.43
N THR A 710 4.68 -66.68 24.76
CA THR A 710 4.00 -65.44 24.37
C THR A 710 4.64 -64.20 25.01
N SER A 711 4.99 -64.25 26.30
CA SER A 711 5.56 -63.09 27.00
C SER A 711 6.99 -62.75 26.53
N THR A 712 7.82 -63.73 26.21
CA THR A 712 9.19 -63.51 25.76
C THR A 712 9.21 -62.79 24.41
N PHE A 713 8.47 -63.29 23.42
CA PHE A 713 8.53 -62.67 22.09
C PHE A 713 7.78 -61.34 22.00
N ILE A 714 6.69 -61.15 22.76
CA ILE A 714 6.11 -59.80 22.92
C ILE A 714 7.13 -58.84 23.56
N GLY A 715 7.86 -59.29 24.59
CA GLY A 715 8.89 -58.49 25.23
C GLY A 715 10.04 -58.10 24.29
N LEU A 716 10.48 -59.04 23.43
CA LEU A 716 11.49 -58.77 22.40
C LEU A 716 11.02 -57.76 21.36
N ASP A 717 9.76 -57.86 20.91
CA ASP A 717 9.21 -56.93 19.92
C ASP A 717 8.98 -55.53 20.52
N VAL A 718 8.54 -55.44 21.79
CA VAL A 718 8.46 -54.16 22.51
C VAL A 718 9.85 -53.54 22.69
N PHE A 719 10.85 -54.35 23.03
CA PHE A 719 12.23 -53.88 23.15
C PHE A 719 12.77 -53.35 21.82
N ALA A 720 12.54 -54.07 20.72
CA ALA A 720 12.90 -53.62 19.38
C ALA A 720 12.19 -52.31 19.00
N LEU A 721 10.89 -52.17 19.32
CA LEU A 721 10.13 -50.94 19.08
C LEU A 721 10.68 -49.74 19.85
N VAL A 722 11.11 -49.92 21.10
CA VAL A 722 11.71 -48.84 21.89
C VAL A 722 13.01 -48.36 21.26
N ILE A 723 13.85 -49.28 20.78
CA ILE A 723 15.08 -48.94 20.05
C ILE A 723 14.74 -48.15 18.77
N GLN A 724 13.77 -48.62 17.99
CA GLN A 724 13.35 -47.94 16.75
C GLN A 724 12.77 -46.55 17.02
N ALA A 725 11.90 -46.41 18.03
CA ALA A 725 11.32 -45.13 18.41
C ALA A 725 12.38 -44.12 18.88
N ALA A 726 13.40 -44.58 19.63
CA ALA A 726 14.53 -43.75 20.02
C ALA A 726 15.35 -43.29 18.80
N GLY A 727 15.62 -44.20 17.85
CA GLY A 727 16.31 -43.88 16.59
C GLY A 727 15.56 -42.87 15.72
N ILE A 728 14.25 -43.08 15.51
CA ILE A 728 13.37 -42.17 14.76
C ILE A 728 13.32 -40.80 15.44
N THR A 729 13.20 -40.75 16.76
CA THR A 729 13.14 -39.48 17.50
C THR A 729 14.43 -38.69 17.31
N ILE A 730 15.60 -39.32 17.52
CA ILE A 730 16.91 -38.67 17.33
C ILE A 730 17.07 -38.17 15.90
N TRP A 731 16.72 -38.99 14.90
CA TRP A 731 16.78 -38.63 13.49
C TRP A 731 15.87 -37.43 13.16
N ALA A 732 14.66 -37.40 13.72
CA ALA A 732 13.67 -36.42 13.39
C ALA A 732 13.91 -35.08 14.12
N THR A 733 14.37 -35.11 15.38
CA THR A 733 14.75 -33.90 16.13
C THR A 733 16.01 -33.24 15.60
N SER A 734 16.98 -34.03 15.12
CA SER A 734 18.23 -33.51 14.56
C SER A 734 18.05 -32.88 13.18
N LYS A 735 16.98 -33.18 12.46
CA LYS A 735 16.56 -32.45 11.25
C LYS A 735 15.73 -31.20 11.53
N GLY A 736 14.98 -31.19 12.65
CA GLY A 736 14.07 -30.10 13.02
C GLY A 736 14.70 -28.94 13.80
N SER A 737 15.93 -29.11 14.32
CA SER A 737 16.73 -28.01 14.87
C SER A 737 17.30 -27.18 13.73
N GLY A 738 17.25 -25.85 13.82
CA GLY A 738 17.64 -24.93 12.74
C GLY A 738 19.06 -25.08 12.17
N GLU A 739 19.91 -25.90 12.80
CA GLU A 739 21.12 -26.47 12.21
C GLU A 739 21.05 -28.01 12.31
N PRO A 740 21.08 -28.75 11.18
CA PRO A 740 21.02 -30.20 11.20
C PRO A 740 22.36 -30.85 11.59
N ASP A 741 22.35 -31.65 12.66
CA ASP A 741 23.51 -32.43 13.10
C ASP A 741 23.63 -33.74 12.30
N SER A 742 24.60 -33.79 11.38
CA SER A 742 24.83 -34.93 10.50
C SER A 742 25.26 -36.21 11.22
N GLU A 743 25.95 -36.10 12.37
CA GLU A 743 26.34 -37.26 13.17
C GLU A 743 25.12 -37.86 13.87
N ALA A 744 24.27 -37.01 14.47
CA ALA A 744 23.04 -37.43 15.12
C ALA A 744 22.04 -38.06 14.14
N ILE A 745 21.92 -37.54 12.92
CA ILE A 745 21.07 -38.12 11.86
C ILE A 745 21.55 -39.53 11.50
N THR A 746 22.86 -39.71 11.30
CA THR A 746 23.46 -41.00 10.96
C THR A 746 23.29 -42.00 12.11
N LEU A 747 23.51 -41.56 13.35
CA LEU A 747 23.31 -42.35 14.55
C LEU A 747 21.85 -42.81 14.70
N GLY A 748 20.88 -41.90 14.55
CA GLY A 748 19.45 -42.22 14.62
C GLY A 748 19.02 -43.26 13.59
N SER A 749 19.58 -43.19 12.38
CA SER A 749 19.36 -44.19 11.32
C SER A 749 19.88 -45.57 11.73
N TRP A 750 21.13 -45.68 12.18
CA TRP A 750 21.73 -46.95 12.62
C TRP A 750 21.03 -47.56 13.84
N ILE A 751 20.59 -46.74 14.80
CA ILE A 751 19.78 -47.21 15.93
C ILE A 751 18.46 -47.82 15.45
N THR A 752 17.79 -47.17 14.49
CA THR A 752 16.54 -47.68 13.91
C THR A 752 16.77 -49.03 13.21
N VAL A 753 17.84 -49.15 12.43
CA VAL A 753 18.23 -50.41 11.77
C VAL A 753 18.56 -51.52 12.79
N ALA A 754 19.23 -51.19 13.89
CA ALA A 754 19.52 -52.15 14.95
C ALA A 754 18.24 -52.72 15.58
N GLY A 755 17.24 -51.88 15.82
CA GLY A 755 15.94 -52.34 16.29
C GLY A 755 15.23 -53.26 15.31
N LEU A 756 15.28 -52.98 14.00
CA LEU A 756 14.77 -53.89 12.96
C LEU A 756 15.51 -55.22 12.92
N ALA A 757 16.84 -55.22 13.12
CA ALA A 757 17.64 -56.43 13.17
C ALA A 757 17.27 -57.33 14.36
N VAL A 758 17.07 -56.74 15.56
CA VAL A 758 16.58 -57.48 16.74
C VAL A 758 15.22 -58.13 16.45
N GLN A 759 14.33 -57.39 15.80
CA GLN A 759 13.00 -57.88 15.45
C GLN A 759 13.05 -59.05 14.43
N LEU A 760 13.92 -58.97 13.43
CA LEU A 760 14.13 -60.06 12.47
C LEU A 760 14.68 -61.32 13.15
N VAL A 761 15.64 -61.18 14.06
CA VAL A 761 16.18 -62.31 14.83
C VAL A 761 15.09 -62.93 15.71
N SER A 762 14.29 -62.11 16.41
CA SER A 762 13.12 -62.54 17.19
C SER A 762 12.15 -63.35 16.33
N PHE A 763 11.80 -62.85 15.14
CA PHE A 763 10.93 -63.53 14.18
C PHE A 763 11.49 -64.88 13.70
N CYS A 764 12.78 -64.95 13.36
CA CYS A 764 13.44 -66.18 12.94
C CYS A 764 13.43 -67.26 14.05
N LEU A 765 13.72 -66.86 15.30
CA LEU A 765 13.66 -67.73 16.46
C LEU A 765 12.24 -68.24 16.73
N PHE A 766 11.24 -67.36 16.64
CA PHE A 766 9.85 -67.76 16.80
C PHE A 766 9.41 -68.72 15.69
N THR A 767 9.79 -68.45 14.44
CA THR A 767 9.45 -69.28 13.28
C THR A 767 10.03 -70.68 13.43
N PHE A 768 11.29 -70.79 13.84
CA PHE A 768 11.91 -72.09 14.16
C PHE A 768 11.11 -72.84 15.24
N LEU A 769 10.73 -72.14 16.31
CA LEU A 769 9.95 -72.74 17.38
C LEU A 769 8.54 -73.14 16.91
N ALA A 770 7.90 -72.35 16.05
CA ALA A 770 6.60 -72.68 15.49
C ALA A 770 6.68 -73.95 14.63
N PHE A 771 7.72 -74.10 13.79
CA PHE A 771 7.99 -75.34 13.05
C PHE A 771 8.25 -76.52 13.99
N TRP A 772 8.95 -76.30 15.10
CA TRP A 772 9.16 -77.33 16.11
C TRP A 772 7.86 -77.75 16.79
N ILE A 773 6.96 -76.82 17.12
CA ILE A 773 5.65 -77.11 17.73
C ILE A 773 4.72 -77.83 16.75
N GLN A 774 4.88 -77.57 15.45
CA GLN A 774 4.09 -78.23 14.40
C GLN A 774 4.49 -79.70 14.20
N ARG A 775 5.79 -80.02 14.34
CA ARG A 775 6.29 -81.39 14.31
C ARG A 775 5.95 -82.13 15.61
#